data_AF-A0A0L8L514-F1
#
_entry.id   AF-A0A0L8L514-F1
#
_cell.length_a   1.000
_cell.length_b   1.000
_cell.length_c   1.000
_cell.angle_alpha   90.00
_cell.angle_beta   90.00
_cell.angle_gamma   90.00
#
_symmetry.space_group_name_H-M   'P 1'
#
loop_
_entity.id
_entity.type
_entity.pdbx_description
1 polymer ?
#
loop_
_entity_poly.entity_id
_entity_poly.type
_entity_poly.pdbx_seq_one_letter_code
_entity_poly.pdbx_strand_id
1 'polypeptide(L)'
;MANAEHSGRPAEALGATAAGTAAAARARLSAARLGLWLIAAVLAGRQVAVVLGTPRGDRLTDLETWVGPNGVLHVRGSLYNSTRFTGTPFGGLVMKPLTRAAEQALGWGWTFGTLLLVAALGLVAARALPQPVSRRTALFAAPVAISLLMLSLPVRNTLWLGQTSIVPVLLVLLGCFAVRGQRGSGLLIGFAAALQPTVLLFAPLLWFTGRRKAALSAGVTFAGCTALAWAAMAHDSHTYWVHHMAGVGLGGPADDLANQSLHGFLLRAGLSGPLEISLFLLLGGVVAALGLRRAVRYAQDGQLLLAVAITGCAAIAVSPTTWQHQLLWVLLAVVGRVGKRACDRYVWPVAVVLVMTLPAKMMLPHMAVLNPLRDDGVLLAALAAATVVPFLSRTSPYHRSPIPTDYAPPVPARFERVPLLPFLRRVLTRPNLLLELLLIRVTYAAYQQVRLAATGGSQSAGRARAEEHGHQIHDLERLLHLDVEYWANHAIVEVGWLRDFFDFYYGSFHFAVPLSVLAVLYWRRPVDYRWARSSLGFTTLLALVGFWLYPLAPPRLMPNLGVIDTVHGVQDFSKPDYGTLTALTNQYAAMPSLHFGWSLWCGLVIAVIAPKGWMKALGLLHPLLTAAAIVVTGNHWVLDAAGGAVVVGAGFGLAYLFQGPRARQATEATAAARSAPATLEKDRTPG
;
A
#
# COMPACT_ATOMS: atom_id res chain seq x y z
N MET A 1 13.76 75.76 -24.71
CA MET A 1 14.40 75.17 -23.51
C MET A 1 13.28 74.86 -22.53
N ALA A 2 12.77 73.62 -22.53
CA ALA A 2 13.18 72.50 -21.67
C ALA A 2 12.22 72.35 -20.47
N ASN A 3 11.21 71.48 -20.60
CA ASN A 3 11.09 70.26 -19.80
C ASN A 3 9.77 69.54 -20.10
N ALA A 4 9.91 68.32 -20.59
CA ALA A 4 8.88 67.30 -20.65
C ALA A 4 9.21 66.23 -19.60
N GLU A 5 8.16 65.47 -19.23
CA GLU A 5 8.17 64.09 -18.75
C GLU A 5 7.66 63.80 -17.32
N HIS A 6 7.04 62.61 -17.25
CA HIS A 6 6.72 61.76 -16.10
C HIS A 6 5.29 61.82 -15.54
N SER A 7 4.36 61.26 -16.31
CA SER A 7 3.21 60.51 -15.77
C SER A 7 3.25 59.05 -16.27
N GLY A 8 4.01 58.18 -15.60
CA GLY A 8 4.17 56.75 -15.89
C GLY A 8 3.52 55.86 -14.82
N ARG A 9 2.36 55.29 -15.18
CA ARG A 9 1.59 54.14 -14.66
C ARG A 9 2.15 53.28 -13.48
N PRO A 10 1.35 53.02 -12.42
CA PRO A 10 1.57 51.94 -11.44
C PRO A 10 1.18 50.52 -11.93
N ALA A 11 0.69 50.37 -13.16
CA ALA A 11 0.11 49.10 -13.65
C ALA A 11 1.16 48.07 -14.12
N GLU A 12 2.38 48.48 -14.48
CA GLU A 12 3.40 47.57 -15.03
C GLU A 12 4.14 46.75 -13.96
N ALA A 13 4.33 47.30 -12.75
CA ALA A 13 5.03 46.62 -11.66
C ALA A 13 4.25 45.42 -11.06
N LEU A 14 2.92 45.52 -11.00
CA LEU A 14 2.03 44.41 -10.62
C LEU A 14 1.97 43.32 -11.71
N GLY A 15 2.09 43.70 -12.99
CA GLY A 15 2.16 42.77 -14.12
C GLY A 15 3.47 41.97 -14.15
N ALA A 16 4.61 42.60 -13.87
CA ALA A 16 5.92 41.95 -13.88
C ALA A 16 6.09 40.91 -12.75
N THR A 17 5.58 41.20 -11.55
CA THR A 17 5.60 40.27 -10.40
C THR A 17 4.62 39.09 -10.58
N ALA A 18 3.44 39.33 -11.16
CA ALA A 18 2.51 38.28 -11.56
C ALA A 18 3.07 37.39 -12.69
N ALA A 19 3.79 37.97 -13.66
CA ALA A 19 4.45 37.23 -14.72
C ALA A 19 5.61 36.36 -14.19
N GLY A 20 6.42 36.89 -13.28
CA GLY A 20 7.51 36.14 -12.62
C GLY A 20 7.01 34.97 -11.77
N THR A 21 5.92 35.15 -11.02
CA THR A 21 5.30 34.08 -10.23
C THR A 21 4.63 33.01 -11.10
N ALA A 22 4.02 33.40 -12.23
CA ALA A 22 3.46 32.46 -13.21
C ALA A 22 4.55 31.65 -13.93
N ALA A 23 5.67 32.28 -14.29
CA ALA A 23 6.83 31.61 -14.88
C ALA A 23 7.45 30.60 -13.90
N ALA A 24 7.65 30.99 -12.64
CA ALA A 24 8.14 30.08 -11.59
C ALA A 24 7.17 28.91 -11.33
N ALA A 25 5.86 29.15 -11.30
CA ALA A 25 4.86 28.10 -11.17
C ALA A 25 4.87 27.12 -12.36
N ARG A 26 5.07 27.63 -13.58
CA ARG A 26 5.20 26.82 -14.80
C ARG A 26 6.48 25.98 -14.76
N ALA A 27 7.61 26.57 -14.35
CA ALA A 27 8.88 25.84 -14.17
C ALA A 27 8.75 24.71 -13.14
N ARG A 28 8.09 24.95 -11.99
CA ARG A 28 7.81 23.91 -10.97
C ARG A 28 6.95 22.78 -11.52
N LEU A 29 5.91 23.09 -12.30
CA LEU A 29 5.06 22.08 -12.93
C LEU A 29 5.82 21.25 -13.97
N SER A 30 6.69 21.89 -14.75
CA SER A 30 7.56 21.22 -15.72
C SER A 30 8.57 20.31 -15.02
N ALA A 31 9.24 20.78 -13.96
CA ALA A 31 10.15 19.98 -13.16
C ALA A 31 9.46 18.77 -12.52
N ALA A 32 8.27 18.96 -11.94
CA ALA A 32 7.48 17.86 -11.38
C ALA A 32 7.08 16.83 -12.46
N ARG A 33 6.69 17.30 -13.65
CA ARG A 33 6.38 16.41 -14.79
C ARG A 33 7.60 15.61 -15.22
N LEU A 34 8.76 16.26 -15.35
CA LEU A 34 10.02 15.59 -15.70
C LEU A 34 10.41 14.57 -14.63
N GLY A 35 10.29 14.91 -13.36
CA GLY A 35 10.52 13.99 -12.24
C GLY A 35 9.62 12.76 -12.29
N LEU A 36 8.33 12.91 -12.62
CA LEU A 36 7.42 11.76 -12.78
C LEU A 36 7.78 10.87 -13.98
N TRP A 37 8.21 11.44 -15.10
CA TRP A 37 8.71 10.66 -16.24
C TRP A 37 10.04 9.97 -15.92
N LEU A 38 10.92 10.61 -15.15
CA LEU A 38 12.14 10.00 -14.66
C LEU A 38 11.83 8.81 -13.75
N ILE A 39 10.86 8.92 -12.85
CA ILE A 39 10.39 7.79 -12.02
C ILE A 39 9.90 6.65 -12.92
N ALA A 40 9.06 6.94 -13.92
CA ALA A 40 8.59 5.92 -14.86
C ALA A 40 9.75 5.25 -15.62
N ALA A 41 10.75 6.01 -16.04
CA ALA A 41 11.95 5.50 -16.73
C ALA A 41 12.83 4.64 -15.80
N VAL A 42 13.06 5.07 -14.57
CA VAL A 42 13.81 4.30 -13.55
C VAL A 42 13.08 3.00 -13.22
N LEU A 43 11.75 3.03 -13.08
CA LEU A 43 10.96 1.82 -12.85
C LEU A 43 11.06 0.86 -14.04
N ALA A 44 10.95 1.36 -15.27
CA ALA A 44 11.13 0.54 -16.47
C ALA A 44 12.54 -0.07 -16.53
N GLY A 45 13.58 0.74 -16.30
CA GLY A 45 14.97 0.27 -16.23
C GLY A 45 15.19 -0.77 -15.15
N ARG A 46 14.58 -0.60 -13.97
CA ARG A 46 14.58 -1.60 -12.89
C ARG A 46 13.91 -2.90 -13.35
N GLN A 47 12.77 -2.86 -14.02
CA GLN A 47 12.10 -4.07 -14.50
C GLN A 47 12.98 -4.82 -15.52
N VAL A 48 13.61 -4.10 -16.46
CA VAL A 48 14.56 -4.67 -17.41
C VAL A 48 15.73 -5.31 -16.67
N ALA A 49 16.35 -4.60 -15.71
CA ALA A 49 17.48 -5.11 -14.94
C ALA A 49 17.12 -6.37 -14.14
N VAL A 50 15.94 -6.41 -13.53
CA VAL A 50 15.46 -7.59 -12.80
C VAL A 50 15.28 -8.77 -13.74
N VAL A 51 14.52 -8.62 -14.83
CA VAL A 51 14.26 -9.74 -15.75
C VAL A 51 15.53 -10.24 -16.43
N LEU A 52 16.42 -9.32 -16.84
CA LEU A 52 17.64 -9.70 -17.54
C LEU A 52 18.76 -10.20 -16.62
N GLY A 53 18.77 -9.76 -15.36
CA GLY A 53 19.68 -10.23 -14.32
C GLY A 53 19.30 -11.61 -13.75
N THR A 54 18.03 -12.01 -13.86
CA THR A 54 17.58 -13.36 -13.50
C THR A 54 18.14 -14.41 -14.49
N PRO A 55 18.63 -15.57 -14.00
CA PRO A 55 19.05 -16.68 -14.85
C PRO A 55 17.99 -17.09 -15.88
N ARG A 56 18.41 -17.61 -17.05
CA ARG A 56 17.51 -17.88 -18.18
C ARG A 56 16.36 -18.82 -17.83
N GLY A 57 16.59 -19.84 -16.99
CA GLY A 57 15.57 -20.82 -16.59
C GLY A 57 14.60 -20.32 -15.51
N ASP A 58 14.89 -19.17 -14.88
CA ASP A 58 14.08 -18.62 -13.79
C ASP A 58 13.31 -17.37 -14.22
N ARG A 59 13.47 -16.91 -15.46
CA ARG A 59 12.78 -15.74 -16.01
C ARG A 59 11.85 -16.14 -17.15
N LEU A 60 10.75 -15.40 -17.30
CA LEU A 60 9.76 -15.64 -18.35
C LEU A 60 9.29 -17.11 -18.37
N THR A 61 9.08 -17.68 -17.18
CA THR A 61 8.94 -19.13 -16.97
C THR A 61 7.81 -19.75 -17.80
N ASP A 62 6.68 -19.05 -17.94
CA ASP A 62 5.56 -19.55 -18.75
C ASP A 62 5.89 -19.41 -20.23
N LEU A 63 6.48 -18.30 -20.65
CA LEU A 63 6.91 -18.11 -22.04
C LEU A 63 7.98 -19.12 -22.46
N GLU A 64 8.94 -19.45 -21.60
CA GLU A 64 9.93 -20.50 -21.85
C GLU A 64 9.24 -21.87 -21.94
N THR A 65 8.25 -22.14 -21.08
CA THR A 65 7.43 -23.35 -21.15
C THR A 65 6.61 -23.43 -22.45
N TRP A 66 6.24 -22.29 -23.04
CA TRP A 66 5.44 -22.24 -24.26
C TRP A 66 6.27 -22.28 -25.54
N VAL A 67 7.35 -21.50 -25.57
CA VAL A 67 8.11 -21.13 -26.76
C VAL A 67 9.54 -21.68 -26.75
N GLY A 68 10.05 -22.15 -25.60
CA GLY A 68 11.39 -22.73 -25.51
C GLY A 68 11.56 -23.98 -26.39
N PRO A 69 12.76 -24.55 -26.47
CA PRO A 69 13.07 -25.65 -27.41
C PRO A 69 12.14 -26.88 -27.30
N ASN A 70 11.60 -27.13 -26.10
CA ASN A 70 10.63 -28.19 -25.81
C ASN A 70 9.24 -27.64 -25.45
N GLY A 71 8.95 -26.41 -25.87
CA GLY A 71 7.78 -25.65 -25.47
C GLY A 71 6.49 -26.23 -26.06
N VAL A 72 5.39 -26.09 -25.32
CA VAL A 72 4.09 -26.67 -25.69
C VAL A 72 3.55 -26.17 -27.04
N LEU A 73 4.02 -25.03 -27.55
CA LEU A 73 3.61 -24.51 -28.87
C LEU A 73 4.36 -25.17 -30.05
N HIS A 74 5.47 -25.87 -29.78
CA HIS A 74 6.25 -26.61 -30.80
C HIS A 74 5.89 -28.08 -30.90
N VAL A 75 5.45 -28.69 -29.79
CA VAL A 75 5.09 -30.11 -29.75
C VAL A 75 3.90 -30.34 -30.69
N ARG A 76 3.97 -31.37 -31.55
CA ARG A 76 2.89 -31.75 -32.48
C ARG A 76 1.62 -32.31 -31.77
N GLY A 77 1.59 -32.27 -30.43
CA GLY A 77 0.49 -32.77 -29.60
C GLY A 77 -0.43 -31.64 -29.12
N SER A 78 -1.36 -31.99 -28.22
CA SER A 78 -2.29 -31.03 -27.61
C SER A 78 -1.55 -30.00 -26.75
N LEU A 79 -1.98 -28.73 -26.83
CA LEU A 79 -1.48 -27.64 -25.99
C LEU A 79 -1.67 -27.91 -24.49
N TYR A 80 -2.70 -28.69 -24.15
CA TYR A 80 -3.18 -28.86 -22.78
C TYR A 80 -2.71 -30.16 -22.11
N ASN A 81 -2.00 -31.05 -22.83
CA ASN A 81 -1.50 -32.31 -22.26
C ASN A 81 -0.60 -32.11 -21.03
N SER A 82 0.18 -31.03 -21.00
CA SER A 82 1.03 -30.72 -19.85
C SER A 82 0.30 -29.94 -18.75
N THR A 83 -0.92 -29.46 -19.01
CA THR A 83 -1.68 -28.47 -18.22
C THR A 83 -0.98 -27.14 -17.97
N ARG A 84 0.24 -26.92 -18.49
CA ARG A 84 1.02 -25.69 -18.26
C ARG A 84 0.63 -24.50 -19.14
N PHE A 85 -0.11 -24.74 -20.22
CA PHE A 85 -0.68 -23.66 -21.04
C PHE A 85 -2.03 -23.21 -20.47
N THR A 86 -2.11 -21.93 -20.09
CA THR A 86 -3.29 -21.32 -19.47
C THR A 86 -4.14 -20.48 -20.43
N GLY A 87 -3.64 -20.24 -21.64
CA GLY A 87 -4.34 -19.44 -22.66
C GLY A 87 -5.49 -20.17 -23.34
N THR A 88 -6.31 -19.43 -24.08
CA THR A 88 -7.36 -20.02 -24.93
C THR A 88 -6.76 -20.72 -26.15
N PRO A 89 -7.49 -21.63 -26.81
CA PRO A 89 -7.04 -22.27 -28.05
C PRO A 89 -6.73 -21.24 -29.15
N PHE A 90 -7.54 -20.17 -29.22
CA PHE A 90 -7.29 -19.06 -30.13
C PHE A 90 -5.99 -18.30 -29.77
N GLY A 91 -5.73 -18.08 -28.47
CA GLY A 91 -4.46 -17.52 -28.01
C GLY A 91 -3.27 -18.36 -28.41
N GLY A 92 -3.35 -19.69 -28.25
CA GLY A 92 -2.34 -20.63 -28.71
C GLY A 92 -2.10 -20.56 -30.22
N LEU A 93 -3.17 -20.49 -31.01
CA LEU A 93 -3.11 -20.36 -32.47
C LEU A 93 -2.39 -19.07 -32.91
N VAL A 94 -2.70 -17.94 -32.26
CA VAL A 94 -2.07 -16.63 -32.55
C VAL A 94 -0.60 -16.59 -32.11
N MET A 95 -0.26 -17.28 -31.01
CA MET A 95 1.10 -17.32 -30.49
C MET A 95 2.01 -18.29 -31.23
N LYS A 96 1.47 -19.34 -31.86
CA LYS A 96 2.24 -20.35 -32.59
C LYS A 96 3.19 -19.78 -33.67
N PRO A 97 2.80 -18.83 -34.54
CA PRO A 97 3.74 -18.24 -35.50
C PRO A 97 4.79 -17.33 -34.84
N LEU A 98 4.50 -16.79 -33.65
CA LEU A 98 5.40 -15.90 -32.93
C LEU A 98 6.53 -16.64 -32.20
N THR A 99 6.46 -17.98 -32.08
CA THR A 99 7.44 -18.78 -31.32
C THR A 99 8.85 -18.69 -31.89
N ARG A 100 9.03 -18.80 -33.23
CA ARG A 100 10.35 -18.73 -33.87
C ARG A 100 11.04 -17.37 -33.71
N ALA A 101 10.27 -16.28 -33.76
CA ALA A 101 10.80 -14.93 -33.56
C ALA A 101 11.09 -14.66 -32.07
N ALA A 102 10.26 -15.21 -31.18
CA ALA A 102 10.47 -15.12 -29.75
C ALA A 102 11.70 -15.93 -29.31
N GLU A 103 12.00 -17.10 -29.89
CA GLU A 103 13.23 -17.89 -29.62
C GLU A 103 14.52 -17.10 -29.79
N GLN A 104 14.62 -16.30 -30.85
CA GLN A 104 15.81 -15.51 -31.15
C GLN A 104 15.92 -14.25 -30.28
N ALA A 105 14.80 -13.76 -29.73
CA ALA A 105 14.71 -12.51 -28.97
C ALA A 105 14.37 -12.72 -27.48
N LEU A 106 14.43 -13.97 -26.98
CA LEU A 106 13.57 -14.54 -25.92
C LEU A 106 13.58 -13.82 -24.56
N GLY A 107 14.53 -12.92 -24.31
CA GLY A 107 14.49 -12.02 -23.15
C GLY A 107 14.18 -10.56 -23.52
N TRP A 108 14.96 -9.99 -24.44
CA TRP A 108 14.93 -8.56 -24.75
C TRP A 108 13.64 -8.17 -25.49
N GLY A 109 13.33 -8.80 -26.62
CA GLY A 109 12.18 -8.42 -27.44
C GLY A 109 10.87 -8.48 -26.67
N TRP A 110 10.67 -9.54 -25.90
CA TRP A 110 9.47 -9.72 -25.08
C TRP A 110 9.37 -8.71 -23.94
N THR A 111 10.47 -8.45 -23.23
CA THR A 111 10.50 -7.48 -22.12
C THR A 111 10.20 -6.09 -22.63
N PHE A 112 10.90 -5.63 -23.69
CA PHE A 112 10.65 -4.31 -24.27
C PHE A 112 9.26 -4.19 -24.87
N GLY A 113 8.78 -5.21 -25.58
CA GLY A 113 7.41 -5.26 -26.10
C GLY A 113 6.36 -5.14 -25.00
N THR A 114 6.54 -5.87 -23.89
CA THR A 114 5.65 -5.80 -22.71
C THR A 114 5.68 -4.40 -22.09
N LEU A 115 6.86 -3.80 -21.92
CA LEU A 115 6.98 -2.44 -21.38
C LEU A 115 6.32 -1.39 -22.28
N LEU A 116 6.41 -1.54 -23.60
CA LEU A 116 5.70 -0.70 -24.57
C LEU A 116 4.18 -0.86 -24.46
N LEU A 117 3.69 -2.09 -24.30
CA LEU A 117 2.26 -2.34 -24.06
C LEU A 117 1.76 -1.69 -22.77
N VAL A 118 2.55 -1.76 -21.68
CA VAL A 118 2.22 -1.07 -20.42
C VAL A 118 2.22 0.45 -20.60
N ALA A 119 3.19 1.00 -21.33
CA ALA A 119 3.26 2.43 -21.62
C ALA A 119 2.03 2.89 -22.45
N ALA A 120 1.67 2.12 -23.49
CA ALA A 120 0.48 2.36 -24.30
C ALA A 120 -0.80 2.31 -23.45
N LEU A 121 -0.93 1.29 -22.61
CA LEU A 121 -2.04 1.13 -21.67
C LEU A 121 -2.17 2.34 -20.73
N GLY A 122 -1.08 2.76 -20.10
CA GLY A 122 -1.05 3.93 -19.22
C GLY A 122 -1.41 5.23 -19.94
N LEU A 123 -0.94 5.41 -21.18
CA LEU A 123 -1.28 6.57 -22.02
C LEU A 123 -2.76 6.60 -22.41
N VAL A 124 -3.35 5.45 -22.77
CA VAL A 124 -4.77 5.35 -23.11
C VAL A 124 -5.62 5.59 -21.87
N ALA A 125 -5.29 4.96 -20.73
CA ALA A 125 -5.99 5.16 -19.46
C ALA A 125 -5.95 6.62 -19.00
N ALA A 126 -4.80 7.29 -19.13
CA ALA A 126 -4.65 8.70 -18.78
C ALA A 126 -5.50 9.62 -19.67
N ARG A 127 -5.62 9.32 -20.97
CA ARG A 127 -6.50 10.06 -21.89
C ARG A 127 -7.98 9.77 -21.66
N ALA A 128 -8.31 8.59 -21.13
CA ALA A 128 -9.68 8.14 -20.85
C ALA A 128 -10.26 8.70 -19.54
N LEU A 129 -9.52 9.53 -18.80
CA LEU A 129 -10.01 10.12 -17.54
C LEU A 129 -11.32 10.91 -17.74
N PRO A 130 -12.27 10.84 -16.79
CA PRO A 130 -13.55 11.56 -16.88
C PRO A 130 -13.35 13.08 -16.99
N GLN A 131 -13.86 13.67 -18.08
CA GLN A 131 -13.77 15.10 -18.34
C GLN A 131 -14.78 15.90 -17.48
N PRO A 132 -14.46 17.15 -17.07
CA PRO A 132 -13.23 17.89 -17.35
C PRO A 132 -12.08 17.50 -16.40
N VAL A 133 -10.88 17.32 -16.95
CA VAL A 133 -9.65 17.15 -16.17
C VAL A 133 -8.93 18.48 -15.98
N SER A 134 -8.35 18.71 -14.79
CA SER A 134 -7.52 19.89 -14.56
C SER A 134 -6.23 19.82 -15.40
N ARG A 135 -5.65 20.98 -15.76
CA ARG A 135 -4.37 21.03 -16.49
C ARG A 135 -3.25 20.23 -15.78
N ARG A 136 -3.20 20.29 -14.45
CA ARG A 136 -2.22 19.52 -13.65
C ARG A 136 -2.47 18.02 -13.76
N THR A 137 -3.73 17.59 -13.62
CA THR A 137 -4.12 16.18 -13.76
C THR A 137 -3.76 15.66 -15.15
N ALA A 138 -4.06 16.41 -16.22
CA ALA A 138 -3.73 16.01 -17.58
C ALA A 138 -2.21 15.84 -17.82
N LEU A 139 -1.39 16.72 -17.24
CA LEU A 139 0.07 16.65 -17.35
C LEU A 139 0.69 15.48 -16.60
N PHE A 140 0.11 15.09 -15.46
CA PHE A 140 0.67 14.06 -14.58
C PHE A 140 0.02 12.68 -14.76
N ALA A 141 -1.17 12.58 -15.35
CA ALA A 141 -1.93 11.33 -15.45
C ALA A 141 -1.14 10.22 -16.15
N ALA A 142 -0.50 10.50 -17.29
CA ALA A 142 0.25 9.51 -18.05
C ALA A 142 1.44 8.92 -17.28
N PRO A 143 2.42 9.72 -16.80
CA PRO A 143 3.55 9.15 -16.07
C PRO A 143 3.11 8.48 -14.77
N VAL A 144 2.12 9.01 -14.05
CA VAL A 144 1.58 8.36 -12.84
C VAL A 144 0.94 7.00 -13.17
N ALA A 145 0.10 6.93 -14.20
CA ALA A 145 -0.54 5.68 -14.61
C ALA A 145 0.49 4.62 -15.02
N ILE A 146 1.51 5.01 -15.78
CA ILE A 146 2.61 4.11 -16.19
C ILE A 146 3.39 3.65 -14.96
N SER A 147 3.77 4.53 -14.04
CA SER A 147 4.47 4.15 -12.81
C SER A 147 3.64 3.20 -11.94
N LEU A 148 2.34 3.46 -11.77
CA LEU A 148 1.45 2.58 -11.00
C LEU A 148 1.30 1.20 -11.66
N LEU A 149 1.16 1.15 -12.99
CA LEU A 149 1.15 -0.11 -13.73
C LEU A 149 2.47 -0.87 -13.54
N MET A 150 3.62 -0.21 -13.67
CA MET A 150 4.94 -0.85 -13.50
C MET A 150 5.19 -1.40 -12.08
N LEU A 151 4.58 -0.79 -11.06
CA LEU A 151 4.65 -1.26 -9.69
C LEU A 151 3.65 -2.38 -9.38
N SER A 152 2.60 -2.51 -10.20
CA SER A 152 1.51 -3.44 -9.93
C SER A 152 1.93 -4.91 -10.06
N LEU A 153 1.39 -5.76 -9.19
CA LEU A 153 1.56 -7.20 -9.17
C LEU A 153 1.23 -7.84 -10.53
N PRO A 154 0.14 -7.46 -11.24
CA PRO A 154 -0.16 -8.09 -12.52
C PRO A 154 0.91 -7.82 -13.58
N VAL A 155 1.44 -6.60 -13.67
CA VAL A 155 2.53 -6.27 -14.62
C VAL A 155 3.83 -6.96 -14.22
N ARG A 156 4.18 -6.95 -12.93
CA ARG A 156 5.37 -7.65 -12.42
C ARG A 156 5.30 -9.15 -12.72
N ASN A 157 4.16 -9.78 -12.47
CA ASN A 157 3.94 -11.18 -12.81
C ASN A 157 3.94 -11.41 -14.32
N THR A 158 3.40 -10.48 -15.11
CA THR A 158 3.44 -10.58 -16.58
C THR A 158 4.87 -10.55 -17.11
N LEU A 159 5.72 -9.68 -16.56
CA LEU A 159 7.14 -9.60 -16.92
C LEU A 159 7.97 -10.76 -16.38
N TRP A 160 7.57 -11.33 -15.24
CA TRP A 160 8.24 -12.51 -14.67
C TRP A 160 7.86 -13.80 -15.39
N LEU A 161 6.59 -13.98 -15.77
CA LEU A 161 6.07 -15.18 -16.41
C LEU A 161 6.18 -15.11 -17.95
N GLY A 162 6.17 -13.91 -18.53
CA GLY A 162 6.11 -13.72 -19.98
C GLY A 162 4.69 -13.87 -20.54
N GLN A 163 3.69 -13.41 -19.79
CA GLN A 163 2.26 -13.53 -20.14
C GLN A 163 1.78 -12.44 -21.12
N THR A 164 0.65 -12.66 -21.79
CA THR A 164 0.06 -11.72 -22.76
C THR A 164 -1.17 -10.95 -22.25
N SER A 165 -1.46 -11.03 -20.95
CA SER A 165 -2.70 -10.52 -20.33
C SER A 165 -2.90 -9.01 -20.37
N ILE A 166 -1.86 -8.24 -20.68
CA ILE A 166 -1.98 -6.79 -20.93
C ILE A 166 -2.76 -6.52 -22.23
N VAL A 167 -2.63 -7.41 -23.22
CA VAL A 167 -3.20 -7.23 -24.56
C VAL A 167 -4.74 -7.16 -24.53
N PRO A 168 -5.48 -8.08 -23.90
CA PRO A 168 -6.94 -7.98 -23.80
C PRO A 168 -7.42 -6.66 -23.19
N VAL A 169 -6.77 -6.21 -22.10
CA VAL A 169 -7.12 -4.96 -21.41
C VAL A 169 -6.89 -3.75 -22.32
N LEU A 170 -5.73 -3.72 -23.00
CA LEU A 170 -5.38 -2.66 -23.93
C LEU A 170 -6.36 -2.59 -25.11
N LEU A 171 -6.71 -3.73 -25.70
CA LEU A 171 -7.66 -3.81 -26.83
C LEU A 171 -9.04 -3.27 -26.44
N VAL A 172 -9.54 -3.60 -25.25
CA VAL A 172 -10.81 -3.06 -24.74
C VAL A 172 -10.74 -1.56 -24.56
N LEU A 173 -9.66 -1.04 -23.96
CA LEU A 173 -9.50 0.41 -23.78
C LEU A 173 -9.35 1.15 -25.12
N LEU A 174 -8.60 0.60 -26.08
CA LEU A 174 -8.53 1.16 -27.42
C LEU A 174 -9.89 1.14 -28.13
N GLY A 175 -10.65 0.05 -28.02
CA GLY A 175 -12.00 -0.04 -28.55
C GLY A 175 -12.98 0.93 -27.90
N CYS A 176 -12.83 1.17 -26.60
CA CYS A 176 -13.69 2.10 -25.87
C CYS A 176 -13.35 3.58 -26.11
N PHE A 177 -12.06 3.92 -26.26
CA PHE A 177 -11.59 5.32 -26.19
C PHE A 177 -10.80 5.83 -27.41
N ALA A 178 -10.19 4.96 -28.22
CA ALA A 178 -9.31 5.38 -29.32
C ALA A 178 -9.93 5.17 -30.70
N VAL A 179 -10.59 4.03 -30.93
CA VAL A 179 -11.14 3.70 -32.25
C VAL A 179 -12.39 4.51 -32.56
N ARG A 180 -12.39 5.13 -33.74
CA ARG A 180 -13.57 5.82 -34.28
C ARG A 180 -14.49 4.79 -34.94
N GLY A 181 -15.75 4.77 -34.52
CA GLY A 181 -16.78 3.89 -35.09
C GLY A 181 -17.09 2.65 -34.24
N GLN A 182 -18.38 2.26 -34.23
CA GLN A 182 -18.86 1.18 -33.36
C GLN A 182 -18.35 -0.20 -33.78
N ARG A 183 -18.24 -0.49 -35.09
CA ARG A 183 -17.79 -1.81 -35.58
C ARG A 183 -16.33 -2.10 -35.22
N GLY A 184 -15.41 -1.17 -35.50
CA GLY A 184 -14.00 -1.32 -35.13
C GLY A 184 -13.79 -1.47 -33.63
N SER A 185 -14.55 -0.72 -32.82
CA SER A 185 -14.58 -0.88 -31.37
C SER A 185 -15.00 -2.29 -30.95
N GLY A 186 -16.08 -2.81 -31.55
CA GLY A 186 -16.56 -4.16 -31.28
C GLY A 186 -15.55 -5.23 -31.70
N LEU A 187 -14.91 -5.08 -32.86
CA LEU A 187 -13.88 -6.00 -33.35
C LEU A 187 -12.71 -6.15 -32.35
N LEU A 188 -12.17 -5.04 -31.82
CA LEU A 188 -11.10 -5.11 -30.83
C LEU A 188 -11.54 -5.81 -29.54
N ILE A 189 -12.76 -5.54 -29.06
CA ILE A 189 -13.31 -6.15 -27.85
C ILE A 189 -13.62 -7.63 -28.06
N GLY A 190 -14.12 -8.02 -29.24
CA GLY A 190 -14.36 -9.41 -29.61
C GLY A 190 -13.06 -10.21 -29.73
N PHE A 191 -12.01 -9.62 -30.31
CA PHE A 191 -10.68 -10.23 -30.35
C PHE A 191 -10.09 -10.37 -28.94
N ALA A 192 -10.25 -9.35 -28.09
CA ALA A 192 -9.87 -9.41 -26.68
C ALA A 192 -10.62 -10.53 -25.95
N ALA A 193 -11.92 -10.70 -26.22
CA ALA A 193 -12.71 -11.80 -25.68
C ALA A 193 -12.26 -13.17 -26.19
N ALA A 194 -11.77 -13.29 -27.41
CA ALA A 194 -11.24 -14.55 -27.91
C ALA A 194 -9.92 -14.96 -27.21
N LEU A 195 -9.12 -13.98 -26.78
CA LEU A 195 -7.94 -14.19 -25.94
C LEU A 195 -8.31 -14.43 -24.48
N GLN A 196 -9.34 -13.75 -23.96
CA GLN A 196 -9.81 -13.84 -22.58
C GLN A 196 -11.36 -13.78 -22.54
N PRO A 197 -12.05 -14.94 -22.50
CA PRO A 197 -13.50 -15.03 -22.72
C PRO A 197 -14.37 -14.16 -21.82
N THR A 198 -13.94 -13.92 -20.59
CA THR A 198 -14.69 -13.08 -19.63
C THR A 198 -14.81 -11.62 -20.05
N VAL A 199 -13.94 -11.15 -20.96
CA VAL A 199 -14.05 -9.83 -21.60
C VAL A 199 -15.31 -9.71 -22.46
N LEU A 200 -16.00 -10.80 -22.79
CA LEU A 200 -17.29 -10.73 -23.47
C LEU A 200 -18.37 -9.99 -22.65
N LEU A 201 -18.20 -9.86 -21.32
CA LEU A 201 -19.05 -9.02 -20.45
C LEU A 201 -19.06 -7.53 -20.86
N PHE A 202 -18.11 -7.06 -21.68
CA PHE A 202 -18.16 -5.71 -22.24
C PHE A 202 -19.23 -5.55 -23.34
N ALA A 203 -19.66 -6.63 -24.00
CA ALA A 203 -20.74 -6.57 -24.99
C ALA A 203 -22.08 -6.09 -24.40
N PRO A 204 -22.60 -6.63 -23.28
CA PRO A 204 -23.81 -6.08 -22.67
C PRO A 204 -23.63 -4.65 -22.15
N LEU A 205 -22.45 -4.28 -21.62
CA LEU A 205 -22.17 -2.87 -21.29
C LEU A 205 -22.35 -1.96 -22.51
N LEU A 206 -21.78 -2.33 -23.66
CA LEU A 206 -21.92 -1.58 -24.90
C LEU A 206 -23.37 -1.54 -25.39
N TRP A 207 -24.10 -2.64 -25.26
CA TRP A 207 -25.50 -2.74 -25.64
C TRP A 207 -26.37 -1.75 -24.86
N PHE A 208 -26.28 -1.78 -23.53
CA PHE A 208 -27.07 -0.93 -22.63
C PHE A 208 -26.61 0.53 -22.56
N THR A 209 -25.44 0.85 -23.12
CA THR A 209 -24.97 2.23 -23.30
C THR A 209 -25.26 2.79 -24.70
N GLY A 210 -26.06 2.08 -25.51
CA GLY A 210 -26.50 2.52 -26.84
C GLY A 210 -25.53 2.21 -27.99
N ARG A 211 -24.40 1.56 -27.72
CA ARG A 211 -23.41 1.14 -28.73
C ARG A 211 -23.70 -0.27 -29.27
N ARG A 212 -24.94 -0.51 -29.70
CA ARG A 212 -25.42 -1.85 -30.11
C ARG A 212 -24.62 -2.46 -31.26
N LYS A 213 -24.18 -1.67 -32.26
CA LYS A 213 -23.35 -2.19 -33.36
C LYS A 213 -21.98 -2.66 -32.86
N ALA A 214 -21.45 -2.03 -31.82
CA ALA A 214 -20.20 -2.46 -31.19
C ALA A 214 -20.39 -3.76 -30.40
N ALA A 215 -21.48 -3.88 -29.65
CA ALA A 215 -21.83 -5.10 -28.93
C ALA A 215 -22.00 -6.30 -29.89
N LEU A 216 -22.76 -6.11 -30.98
CA LEU A 216 -22.94 -7.15 -32.00
C LEU A 216 -21.61 -7.52 -32.67
N SER A 217 -20.82 -6.51 -33.07
CA SER A 217 -19.51 -6.77 -33.68
C SER A 217 -18.56 -7.49 -32.72
N ALA A 218 -18.59 -7.21 -31.41
CA ALA A 218 -17.81 -7.94 -30.42
C ALA A 218 -18.24 -9.40 -30.33
N GLY A 219 -19.54 -9.66 -30.26
CA GLY A 219 -20.07 -11.03 -30.24
C GLY A 219 -19.72 -11.82 -31.50
N VAL A 220 -19.90 -11.22 -32.69
CA VAL A 220 -19.57 -11.85 -33.98
C VAL A 220 -18.07 -12.12 -34.10
N THR A 221 -17.21 -11.16 -33.74
CA THR A 221 -15.76 -11.37 -33.78
C THR A 221 -15.32 -12.45 -32.81
N PHE A 222 -15.85 -12.47 -31.57
CA PHE A 222 -15.58 -13.54 -30.61
C PHE A 222 -15.98 -14.91 -31.14
N ALA A 223 -17.19 -15.03 -31.68
CA ALA A 223 -17.69 -16.27 -32.26
C ALA A 223 -16.83 -16.72 -33.46
N GLY A 224 -16.46 -15.80 -34.35
CA GLY A 224 -15.61 -16.08 -35.50
C GLY A 224 -14.20 -16.55 -35.12
N CYS A 225 -13.54 -15.87 -34.17
CA CYS A 225 -12.23 -16.28 -33.66
C CYS A 225 -12.29 -17.64 -32.94
N THR A 226 -13.34 -17.88 -32.17
CA THR A 226 -13.55 -19.16 -31.48
C THR A 226 -13.82 -20.28 -32.48
N ALA A 227 -14.66 -20.06 -33.49
CA ALA A 227 -14.92 -21.02 -34.56
C ALA A 227 -13.65 -21.33 -35.37
N LEU A 228 -12.82 -20.32 -35.66
CA LEU A 228 -11.52 -20.51 -36.30
C LEU A 228 -10.60 -21.41 -35.45
N ALA A 229 -10.57 -21.21 -34.13
CA ALA A 229 -9.80 -22.07 -33.23
C ALA A 229 -10.34 -23.51 -33.19
N TRP A 230 -11.66 -23.69 -33.20
CA TRP A 230 -12.28 -25.02 -33.32
C TRP A 230 -11.96 -25.70 -34.65
N ALA A 231 -11.95 -24.95 -35.76
CA ALA A 231 -11.61 -25.49 -37.08
C ALA A 231 -10.12 -25.88 -37.19
N ALA A 232 -9.22 -25.09 -36.61
CA ALA A 232 -7.78 -25.33 -36.67
C ALA A 232 -7.28 -26.32 -35.59
N MET A 233 -7.92 -26.34 -34.42
CA MET A 233 -7.47 -27.03 -33.21
C MET A 233 -8.68 -27.63 -32.45
N ALA A 234 -9.45 -28.48 -33.13
CA ALA A 234 -10.71 -29.04 -32.60
C ALA A 234 -10.54 -29.78 -31.27
N HIS A 235 -9.51 -30.63 -31.17
CA HIS A 235 -9.24 -31.40 -29.95
C HIS A 235 -8.88 -30.49 -28.78
N ASP A 236 -7.96 -29.54 -28.97
CA ASP A 236 -7.60 -28.56 -27.94
C ASP A 236 -8.77 -27.68 -27.53
N SER A 237 -9.64 -27.33 -28.49
CA SER A 237 -10.84 -26.54 -28.21
C SER A 237 -11.85 -27.32 -27.37
N HIS A 238 -12.05 -28.61 -27.64
CA HIS A 238 -12.86 -29.49 -26.80
C HIS A 238 -12.26 -29.62 -25.39
N THR A 239 -10.95 -29.84 -25.29
CA THR A 239 -10.26 -29.95 -24.00
C THR A 239 -10.39 -28.67 -23.17
N TYR A 240 -10.24 -27.49 -23.77
CA TYR A 240 -10.38 -26.22 -23.05
C TYR A 240 -11.82 -25.92 -22.60
N TRP A 241 -12.80 -26.01 -23.52
CA TRP A 241 -14.17 -25.58 -23.26
C TRP A 241 -15.00 -26.61 -22.49
N VAL A 242 -14.77 -27.90 -22.74
CA VAL A 242 -15.57 -28.99 -22.16
C VAL A 242 -14.84 -29.62 -20.98
N HIS A 243 -13.62 -30.11 -21.17
CA HIS A 243 -12.91 -30.85 -20.13
C HIS A 243 -12.42 -29.94 -18.99
N HIS A 244 -11.80 -28.82 -19.33
CA HIS A 244 -11.34 -27.82 -18.37
C HIS A 244 -12.36 -26.68 -18.16
N MET A 245 -13.63 -26.81 -18.56
CA MET A 245 -14.69 -25.80 -18.36
C MET A 245 -14.21 -24.34 -18.41
N ALA A 246 -13.61 -23.94 -19.53
CA ALA A 246 -13.00 -22.62 -19.75
C ALA A 246 -11.71 -22.33 -18.93
N GLY A 247 -10.88 -23.36 -18.75
CA GLY A 247 -9.51 -23.25 -18.21
C GLY A 247 -9.35 -23.52 -16.71
N VAL A 248 -10.35 -24.12 -16.05
CA VAL A 248 -10.26 -24.68 -14.71
C VAL A 248 -9.23 -25.82 -14.67
N GLY A 249 -8.26 -25.72 -13.75
CA GLY A 249 -7.20 -26.72 -13.58
C GLY A 249 -6.02 -26.59 -14.56
N LEU A 250 -6.04 -25.59 -15.46
CA LEU A 250 -4.88 -25.27 -16.30
C LEU A 250 -3.97 -24.27 -15.59
N GLY A 251 -2.67 -24.56 -15.50
CA GLY A 251 -1.67 -23.70 -14.84
C GLY A 251 -1.49 -23.96 -13.36
N GLY A 252 -2.26 -24.90 -12.79
CA GLY A 252 -2.20 -25.28 -11.38
C GLY A 252 -3.59 -25.62 -10.81
N PRO A 253 -3.65 -26.00 -9.53
CA PRO A 253 -4.89 -26.24 -8.81
C PRO A 253 -5.83 -25.03 -8.85
N ALA A 254 -7.13 -25.26 -8.94
CA ALA A 254 -8.12 -24.18 -9.02
C ALA A 254 -8.29 -23.40 -7.70
N ASP A 255 -7.90 -23.98 -6.58
CA ASP A 255 -7.88 -23.38 -5.25
C ASP A 255 -6.58 -22.61 -4.95
N ASP A 256 -5.60 -22.60 -5.86
CA ASP A 256 -4.33 -21.90 -5.68
C ASP A 256 -4.54 -20.39 -5.40
N LEU A 257 -3.71 -19.82 -4.52
CA LEU A 257 -3.73 -18.39 -4.16
C LEU A 257 -3.51 -17.46 -5.37
N ALA A 258 -2.89 -17.96 -6.43
CA ALA A 258 -2.74 -17.25 -7.69
C ALA A 258 -4.08 -17.08 -8.43
N ASN A 259 -5.06 -17.95 -8.19
CA ASN A 259 -6.42 -17.82 -8.70
C ASN A 259 -7.26 -16.91 -7.80
N GLN A 260 -7.54 -15.71 -8.28
CA GLN A 260 -8.31 -14.66 -7.59
C GLN A 260 -9.73 -14.54 -8.15
N SER A 261 -10.33 -15.67 -8.57
CA SER A 261 -11.75 -15.74 -8.96
C SER A 261 -12.66 -16.11 -7.80
N LEU A 262 -13.97 -15.87 -7.95
CA LEU A 262 -14.96 -16.28 -6.95
C LEU A 262 -15.01 -17.81 -6.79
N HIS A 263 -14.81 -18.55 -7.88
CA HIS A 263 -14.70 -20.00 -7.86
C HIS A 263 -13.51 -20.46 -7.01
N GLY A 264 -12.31 -19.91 -7.24
CA GLY A 264 -11.12 -20.23 -6.44
C GLY A 264 -11.31 -19.90 -4.95
N PHE A 265 -11.99 -18.80 -4.64
CA PHE A 265 -12.35 -18.45 -3.26
C PHE A 265 -13.26 -19.49 -2.59
N LEU A 266 -14.30 -19.96 -3.29
CA LEU A 266 -15.21 -20.98 -2.76
C LEU A 266 -14.49 -22.31 -2.51
N LEU A 267 -13.60 -22.71 -3.42
CA LEU A 267 -12.75 -23.89 -3.24
C LEU A 267 -11.83 -23.77 -2.02
N ARG A 268 -11.17 -22.62 -1.83
CA ARG A 268 -10.34 -22.34 -0.64
C ARG A 268 -11.15 -22.30 0.66
N ALA A 269 -12.43 -21.97 0.59
CA ALA A 269 -13.34 -22.05 1.72
C ALA A 269 -13.76 -23.50 2.06
N GLY A 270 -13.26 -24.50 1.32
CA GLY A 270 -13.53 -25.93 1.53
C GLY A 270 -14.80 -26.42 0.84
N LEU A 271 -15.44 -25.62 -0.01
CA LEU A 271 -16.60 -26.04 -0.79
C LEU A 271 -16.13 -26.78 -2.04
N SER A 272 -16.78 -27.89 -2.38
CA SER A 272 -16.53 -28.61 -3.63
C SER A 272 -17.79 -29.34 -4.11
N GLY A 273 -17.81 -29.71 -5.40
CA GLY A 273 -18.91 -30.46 -6.00
C GLY A 273 -20.12 -29.60 -6.38
N PRO A 274 -21.34 -30.17 -6.47
CA PRO A 274 -22.51 -29.48 -7.03
C PRO A 274 -22.90 -28.20 -6.28
N LEU A 275 -22.68 -28.16 -4.96
CA LEU A 275 -22.98 -26.99 -4.13
C LEU A 275 -22.05 -25.82 -4.48
N GLU A 276 -20.76 -26.08 -4.63
CA GLU A 276 -19.76 -25.07 -5.03
C GLU A 276 -20.13 -24.47 -6.39
N ILE A 277 -20.39 -25.32 -7.39
CA ILE A 277 -20.77 -24.87 -8.74
C ILE A 277 -22.05 -24.04 -8.70
N SER A 278 -23.06 -24.50 -7.95
CA SER A 278 -24.34 -23.79 -7.82
C SER A 278 -24.17 -22.42 -7.17
N LEU A 279 -23.36 -22.33 -6.11
CA LEU A 279 -23.04 -21.06 -5.45
C LEU A 279 -22.21 -20.15 -6.34
N PHE A 280 -21.23 -20.69 -7.06
CA PHE A 280 -20.42 -19.93 -8.02
C PHE A 280 -21.29 -19.33 -9.11
N LEU A 281 -22.19 -20.10 -9.73
CA LEU A 281 -23.09 -19.61 -10.77
C LEU A 281 -24.07 -18.58 -10.23
N LEU A 282 -24.65 -18.81 -9.04
CA LEU A 282 -25.58 -17.88 -8.41
C LEU A 282 -24.90 -16.55 -8.05
N LEU A 283 -23.82 -16.61 -7.28
CA LEU A 283 -23.09 -15.43 -6.83
C LEU A 283 -22.41 -14.71 -8.01
N GLY A 284 -21.86 -15.46 -8.95
CA GLY A 284 -21.31 -14.93 -10.20
C GLY A 284 -22.38 -14.21 -11.03
N GLY A 285 -23.58 -14.79 -11.16
CA GLY A 285 -24.72 -14.15 -11.80
C GLY A 285 -25.15 -12.85 -11.11
N VAL A 286 -25.19 -12.84 -9.78
CA VAL A 286 -25.48 -11.64 -8.97
C VAL A 286 -24.41 -10.56 -9.18
N VAL A 287 -23.13 -10.92 -9.13
CA VAL A 287 -22.01 -9.99 -9.37
C VAL A 287 -22.05 -9.43 -10.78
N ALA A 288 -22.30 -10.26 -11.80
CA ALA A 288 -22.45 -9.81 -13.18
C ALA A 288 -23.62 -8.83 -13.34
N ALA A 289 -24.79 -9.15 -12.79
CA ALA A 289 -25.98 -8.31 -12.87
C ALA A 289 -25.80 -6.96 -12.16
N LEU A 290 -25.32 -6.98 -10.91
CA LEU A 290 -25.05 -5.76 -10.13
C LEU A 290 -23.94 -4.93 -10.77
N GLY A 291 -22.83 -5.57 -11.12
CA GLY A 291 -21.67 -4.94 -11.76
C GLY A 291 -22.03 -4.26 -13.07
N LEU A 292 -22.75 -4.95 -13.97
CA LEU A 292 -23.21 -4.37 -15.23
C LEU A 292 -24.22 -3.24 -15.02
N ARG A 293 -25.22 -3.42 -14.14
CA ARG A 293 -26.19 -2.35 -13.84
C ARG A 293 -25.51 -1.09 -13.33
N ARG A 294 -24.51 -1.25 -12.47
CA ARG A 294 -23.72 -0.12 -11.94
C ARG A 294 -22.81 0.48 -13.00
N ALA A 295 -22.11 -0.34 -13.79
CA ALA A 295 -21.26 0.13 -14.87
C ALA A 295 -22.06 0.94 -15.90
N VAL A 296 -23.24 0.46 -16.32
CA VAL A 296 -24.14 1.19 -17.23
C VAL A 296 -24.53 2.54 -16.65
N ARG A 297 -24.90 2.59 -15.36
CA ARG A 297 -25.23 3.86 -14.68
C ARG A 297 -24.06 4.85 -14.71
N TYR A 298 -22.84 4.41 -14.40
CA TYR A 298 -21.67 5.30 -14.43
C TYR A 298 -21.24 5.68 -15.85
N ALA A 299 -21.46 4.81 -16.85
CA ALA A 299 -21.24 5.15 -18.25
C ALA A 299 -22.22 6.24 -18.71
N GLN A 300 -23.50 6.12 -18.37
CA GLN A 300 -24.53 7.13 -18.66
C GLN A 300 -24.28 8.45 -17.94
N ASP A 301 -23.70 8.39 -16.73
CA ASP A 301 -23.24 9.56 -15.97
C ASP A 301 -21.98 10.23 -16.57
N GLY A 302 -21.43 9.69 -17.67
CA GLY A 302 -20.26 10.23 -18.36
C GLY A 302 -18.92 9.85 -17.73
N GLN A 303 -18.88 8.73 -16.99
CA GLN A 303 -17.69 8.14 -16.37
C GLN A 303 -17.35 6.78 -17.01
N LEU A 304 -17.16 6.75 -18.33
CA LEU A 304 -16.96 5.50 -19.08
C LEU A 304 -15.75 4.67 -18.59
N LEU A 305 -14.64 5.31 -18.17
CA LEU A 305 -13.47 4.58 -17.66
C LEU A 305 -13.79 3.87 -16.33
N LEU A 306 -14.59 4.48 -15.46
CA LEU A 306 -15.07 3.84 -14.24
C LEU A 306 -16.00 2.66 -14.57
N ALA A 307 -16.89 2.83 -15.55
CA ALA A 307 -17.73 1.74 -16.02
C ALA A 307 -16.92 0.55 -16.56
N VAL A 308 -15.88 0.84 -17.36
CA VAL A 308 -14.96 -0.18 -17.88
C VAL A 308 -14.22 -0.90 -16.74
N ALA A 309 -13.75 -0.16 -15.74
CA ALA A 309 -13.10 -0.75 -14.57
C ALA A 309 -14.06 -1.66 -13.78
N ILE A 310 -15.29 -1.22 -13.52
CA ILE A 310 -16.32 -2.00 -12.82
C ILE A 310 -16.66 -3.28 -13.58
N THR A 311 -16.85 -3.20 -14.91
CA THR A 311 -17.10 -4.38 -15.75
C THR A 311 -15.91 -5.35 -15.74
N GLY A 312 -14.68 -4.84 -15.79
CA GLY A 312 -13.49 -5.67 -15.65
C GLY A 312 -13.36 -6.34 -14.28
N CYS A 313 -13.68 -5.62 -13.19
CA CYS A 313 -13.74 -6.20 -11.85
C CYS A 313 -14.81 -7.30 -11.72
N ALA A 314 -15.97 -7.12 -12.35
CA ALA A 314 -16.97 -8.18 -12.43
C ALA A 314 -16.48 -9.38 -13.25
N ALA A 315 -15.75 -9.13 -14.35
CA ALA A 315 -15.18 -10.19 -15.19
C ALA A 315 -14.14 -11.05 -14.44
N ILE A 316 -13.34 -10.45 -13.55
CA ILE A 316 -12.42 -11.16 -12.65
C ILE A 316 -13.20 -12.10 -11.73
N ALA A 317 -14.25 -11.59 -11.07
CA ALA A 317 -15.00 -12.38 -10.09
C ALA A 317 -15.77 -13.54 -10.73
N VAL A 318 -16.39 -13.31 -11.90
CA VAL A 318 -17.29 -14.26 -12.58
C VAL A 318 -16.53 -15.30 -13.41
N SER A 319 -15.24 -15.10 -13.65
CA SER A 319 -14.43 -16.09 -14.35
C SER A 319 -14.25 -17.37 -13.52
N PRO A 320 -14.25 -18.57 -14.12
CA PRO A 320 -13.89 -19.79 -13.40
C PRO A 320 -12.46 -19.74 -12.85
N THR A 321 -11.52 -19.18 -13.61
CA THR A 321 -10.12 -18.98 -13.19
C THR A 321 -9.63 -17.60 -13.60
N THR A 322 -9.10 -16.83 -12.65
CA THR A 322 -8.45 -15.55 -12.93
C THR A 322 -7.11 -15.48 -12.23
N TRP A 323 -6.05 -15.67 -13.01
CA TRP A 323 -4.68 -15.63 -12.53
C TRP A 323 -4.21 -14.21 -12.20
N GLN A 324 -3.22 -14.08 -11.34
CA GLN A 324 -2.70 -12.78 -10.86
C GLN A 324 -2.31 -11.80 -11.97
N HIS A 325 -1.81 -12.32 -13.11
CA HIS A 325 -1.43 -11.49 -14.25
C HIS A 325 -2.63 -10.87 -14.99
N GLN A 326 -3.88 -11.30 -14.73
CA GLN A 326 -5.11 -10.81 -15.36
C GLN A 326 -5.86 -9.73 -14.54
N LEU A 327 -5.33 -9.33 -13.39
CA LEU A 327 -6.03 -8.48 -12.40
C LEU A 327 -5.93 -6.97 -12.65
N LEU A 328 -5.42 -6.55 -13.82
CA LEU A 328 -5.19 -5.14 -14.19
C LEU A 328 -6.44 -4.26 -14.11
N TRP A 329 -7.64 -4.85 -14.27
CA TRP A 329 -8.91 -4.12 -14.18
C TRP A 329 -9.11 -3.42 -12.84
N VAL A 330 -8.66 -4.03 -11.75
CA VAL A 330 -8.81 -3.48 -10.39
C VAL A 330 -8.05 -2.17 -10.26
N LEU A 331 -6.85 -2.06 -10.85
CA LEU A 331 -6.07 -0.83 -10.83
C LEU A 331 -6.78 0.32 -11.58
N LEU A 332 -7.52 0.02 -12.65
CA LEU A 332 -8.30 1.04 -13.36
C LEU A 332 -9.43 1.62 -12.47
N ALA A 333 -9.89 0.89 -11.45
CA ALA A 333 -10.93 1.36 -10.53
C ALA A 333 -10.46 2.53 -9.64
N VAL A 334 -9.15 2.86 -9.60
CA VAL A 334 -8.60 4.04 -8.92
C VAL A 334 -9.26 5.35 -9.37
N VAL A 335 -9.78 5.41 -10.60
CA VAL A 335 -10.43 6.63 -11.13
C VAL A 335 -11.75 6.94 -10.43
N GLY A 336 -12.35 5.96 -9.74
CA GLY A 336 -13.59 6.11 -9.00
C GLY A 336 -13.43 7.01 -7.78
N ARG A 337 -14.31 8.01 -7.64
CA ARG A 337 -14.29 8.93 -6.49
C ARG A 337 -15.24 8.44 -5.40
N VAL A 338 -14.73 8.29 -4.19
CA VAL A 338 -15.48 7.83 -3.01
C VAL A 338 -15.44 8.90 -1.91
N GLY A 339 -16.51 9.01 -1.12
CA GLY A 339 -16.59 9.85 0.06
C GLY A 339 -16.83 11.34 -0.22
N LYS A 340 -17.58 12.03 0.65
CA LYS A 340 -17.91 13.46 0.46
C LYS A 340 -16.77 14.39 0.86
N ARG A 341 -15.96 14.01 1.85
CA ARG A 341 -14.85 14.81 2.40
C ARG A 341 -13.58 14.66 1.57
N ALA A 342 -12.75 15.68 1.55
CA ALA A 342 -11.48 15.67 0.82
C ALA A 342 -10.52 14.58 1.32
N CYS A 343 -10.50 14.30 2.63
CA CYS A 343 -9.69 13.22 3.21
C CYS A 343 -10.13 11.81 2.75
N ASP A 344 -11.43 11.59 2.57
CA ASP A 344 -11.98 10.28 2.21
C ASP A 344 -11.72 9.92 0.73
N ARG A 345 -11.40 10.92 -0.10
CA ARG A 345 -11.14 10.73 -1.54
C ARG A 345 -9.96 9.82 -1.81
N TYR A 346 -9.01 9.75 -0.89
CA TYR A 346 -7.81 8.95 -1.04
C TYR A 346 -7.99 7.50 -0.60
N VAL A 347 -9.03 7.19 0.19
CA VAL A 347 -9.23 5.88 0.79
C VAL A 347 -9.27 4.78 -0.26
N TRP A 348 -10.12 4.96 -1.27
CA TRP A 348 -10.30 3.97 -2.33
C TRP A 348 -9.06 3.85 -3.24
N PRO A 349 -8.51 4.94 -3.82
CA PRO A 349 -7.26 4.89 -4.56
C PRO A 349 -6.11 4.23 -3.80
N VAL A 350 -5.92 4.58 -2.53
CA VAL A 350 -4.85 4.01 -1.69
C VAL A 350 -5.09 2.53 -1.46
N ALA A 351 -6.31 2.12 -1.11
CA ALA A 351 -6.64 0.71 -0.92
C ALA A 351 -6.36 -0.12 -2.18
N VAL A 352 -6.82 0.35 -3.34
CA VAL A 352 -6.56 -0.32 -4.63
C VAL A 352 -5.07 -0.38 -4.94
N VAL A 353 -4.33 0.72 -4.80
CA VAL A 353 -2.89 0.73 -5.07
C VAL A 353 -2.15 -0.22 -4.14
N LEU A 354 -2.45 -0.25 -2.85
CA LEU A 354 -1.80 -1.16 -1.91
C LEU A 354 -2.09 -2.62 -2.24
N VAL A 355 -3.36 -2.98 -2.45
CA VAL A 355 -3.76 -4.34 -2.86
C VAL A 355 -3.11 -4.77 -4.18
N MET A 356 -2.93 -3.82 -5.11
CA MET A 356 -2.34 -4.09 -6.42
C MET A 356 -0.81 -4.10 -6.40
N THR A 357 -0.13 -3.61 -5.37
CA THR A 357 1.35 -3.43 -5.39
C THR A 357 2.07 -4.19 -4.30
N LEU A 358 1.46 -4.33 -3.12
CA LEU A 358 2.06 -4.99 -1.97
C LEU A 358 1.60 -6.45 -1.88
N PRO A 359 2.49 -7.37 -1.47
CA PRO A 359 2.08 -8.72 -1.12
C PRO A 359 1.03 -8.71 -0.01
N ALA A 360 0.02 -9.58 -0.12
CA ALA A 360 -1.01 -9.81 0.89
C ALA A 360 -0.43 -9.96 2.31
N LYS A 361 0.72 -10.63 2.41
CA LYS A 361 1.45 -10.85 3.66
C LYS A 361 1.90 -9.57 4.36
N MET A 362 2.11 -8.48 3.63
CA MET A 362 2.44 -7.17 4.18
C MET A 362 1.19 -6.39 4.62
N MET A 363 0.02 -6.68 4.05
CA MET A 363 -1.22 -5.92 4.29
C MET A 363 -2.03 -6.44 5.48
N LEU A 364 -2.02 -7.75 5.75
CA LEU A 364 -2.73 -8.33 6.89
C LEU A 364 -1.83 -9.31 7.65
N PRO A 365 -1.96 -9.38 9.00
CA PRO A 365 -1.20 -10.31 9.82
C PRO A 365 -1.61 -11.75 9.53
N HIS A 366 -0.75 -12.71 9.86
CA HIS A 366 -1.03 -14.12 9.68
C HIS A 366 -1.84 -14.65 10.86
N MET A 367 -3.16 -14.58 10.75
CA MET A 367 -4.12 -15.10 11.72
C MET A 367 -5.17 -15.90 10.96
N ALA A 368 -5.52 -17.10 11.44
CA ALA A 368 -6.46 -17.98 10.74
C ALA A 368 -7.77 -17.26 10.34
N VAL A 369 -8.30 -16.44 11.25
CA VAL A 369 -9.51 -15.63 11.04
C VAL A 369 -9.37 -14.59 9.91
N LEU A 370 -8.16 -14.10 9.64
CA LEU A 370 -7.88 -13.07 8.64
C LEU A 370 -7.34 -13.64 7.32
N ASN A 371 -7.04 -14.94 7.24
CA ASN A 371 -6.50 -15.55 6.03
C ASN A 371 -7.40 -15.33 4.80
N PRO A 372 -8.74 -15.49 4.85
CA PRO A 372 -9.59 -15.21 3.70
C PRO A 372 -9.51 -13.75 3.24
N LEU A 373 -9.41 -12.79 4.17
CA LEU A 373 -9.27 -11.37 3.80
C LEU A 373 -7.89 -11.04 3.23
N ARG A 374 -6.86 -11.70 3.74
CA ARG A 374 -5.47 -11.52 3.35
C ARG A 374 -5.22 -12.07 1.97
N ASP A 375 -5.58 -13.32 1.77
CA ASP A 375 -5.19 -14.09 0.60
C ASP A 375 -6.05 -13.73 -0.63
N ASP A 376 -7.27 -13.23 -0.40
CA ASP A 376 -8.22 -12.81 -1.45
C ASP A 376 -8.38 -11.28 -1.55
N GLY A 377 -7.42 -10.51 -1.02
CA GLY A 377 -7.52 -9.05 -0.97
C GLY A 377 -7.81 -8.39 -2.33
N VAL A 378 -7.27 -8.97 -3.42
CA VAL A 378 -7.52 -8.49 -4.78
C VAL A 378 -8.94 -8.79 -5.25
N LEU A 379 -9.40 -10.04 -5.07
CA LEU A 379 -10.78 -10.43 -5.38
C LEU A 379 -11.77 -9.59 -4.57
N LEU A 380 -11.53 -9.38 -3.28
CA LEU A 380 -12.37 -8.55 -2.42
C LEU A 380 -12.42 -7.10 -2.91
N ALA A 381 -11.31 -6.52 -3.37
CA ALA A 381 -11.30 -5.20 -3.99
C ALA A 381 -12.11 -5.18 -5.30
N ALA A 382 -11.99 -6.22 -6.14
CA ALA A 382 -12.76 -6.35 -7.37
C ALA A 382 -14.27 -6.46 -7.09
N LEU A 383 -14.67 -7.34 -6.16
CA LEU A 383 -16.05 -7.49 -5.71
C LEU A 383 -16.58 -6.18 -5.13
N ALA A 384 -15.83 -5.53 -4.23
CA ALA A 384 -16.22 -4.26 -3.64
C ALA A 384 -16.43 -3.18 -4.71
N ALA A 385 -15.53 -3.05 -5.69
CA ALA A 385 -15.69 -2.12 -6.82
C ALA A 385 -16.96 -2.43 -7.63
N ALA A 386 -17.19 -3.71 -7.93
CA ALA A 386 -18.30 -4.17 -8.74
C ALA A 386 -19.67 -4.01 -8.06
N THR A 387 -19.77 -4.27 -6.75
CA THR A 387 -21.06 -4.46 -6.07
C THR A 387 -21.36 -3.42 -5.01
N VAL A 388 -20.43 -3.03 -4.12
CA VAL A 388 -20.74 -2.23 -2.91
C VAL A 388 -20.20 -0.80 -2.90
N VAL A 389 -19.00 -0.52 -3.42
CA VAL A 389 -18.30 0.77 -3.21
C VAL A 389 -19.08 1.94 -3.80
N PRO A 390 -19.52 2.93 -3.01
CA PRO A 390 -20.42 3.99 -3.49
C PRO A 390 -19.66 5.08 -4.24
N PHE A 391 -19.29 4.83 -5.50
CA PHE A 391 -18.68 5.86 -6.33
C PHE A 391 -19.67 7.00 -6.58
N LEU A 392 -19.17 8.23 -6.44
CA LEU A 392 -19.96 9.45 -6.61
C LEU A 392 -20.32 9.65 -8.09
N SER A 393 -21.60 9.89 -8.36
CA SER A 393 -22.05 10.39 -9.65
C SER A 393 -21.53 11.81 -9.90
N ARG A 394 -21.30 12.17 -11.15
CA ARG A 394 -20.93 13.52 -11.62
C ARG A 394 -21.98 14.57 -11.31
N THR A 395 -23.23 14.16 -11.13
CA THR A 395 -24.34 15.03 -10.69
C THR A 395 -24.26 15.41 -9.22
N SER A 396 -23.47 14.68 -8.41
CA SER A 396 -23.32 14.99 -6.99
C SER A 396 -22.60 16.34 -6.80
N PRO A 397 -23.09 17.23 -5.93
CA PRO A 397 -22.42 18.51 -5.64
C PRO A 397 -20.99 18.28 -5.10
N TYR A 398 -20.78 17.17 -4.40
CA TYR A 398 -19.49 16.80 -3.85
C TYR A 398 -18.53 16.23 -4.91
N HIS A 399 -18.97 15.87 -6.12
CA HIS A 399 -18.10 15.18 -7.08
C HIS A 399 -16.87 16.02 -7.43
N ARG A 400 -17.05 17.33 -7.70
CA ARG A 400 -15.98 18.29 -8.02
C ARG A 400 -15.45 19.02 -6.78
N SER A 401 -16.34 19.38 -5.88
CA SER A 401 -16.03 20.18 -4.69
C SER A 401 -16.23 19.33 -3.44
N PRO A 402 -15.25 18.50 -3.05
CA PRO A 402 -15.34 17.78 -1.79
C PRO A 402 -15.38 18.76 -0.62
N ILE A 403 -15.97 18.35 0.49
CA ILE A 403 -15.93 19.14 1.73
C ILE A 403 -14.45 19.31 2.11
N PRO A 404 -13.93 20.55 2.16
CA PRO A 404 -12.52 20.79 2.46
C PRO A 404 -12.11 20.19 3.80
N THR A 405 -10.85 19.80 3.89
CA THR A 405 -10.26 19.41 5.17
C THR A 405 -9.96 20.67 5.97
N ASP A 406 -10.45 20.75 7.20
CA ASP A 406 -10.11 21.86 8.08
C ASP A 406 -8.66 21.76 8.54
N TYR A 407 -7.91 22.85 8.36
CA TYR A 407 -6.51 22.95 8.77
C TYR A 407 -6.36 23.99 9.87
N ALA A 408 -5.51 23.71 10.86
CA ALA A 408 -5.09 24.72 11.82
C ALA A 408 -4.28 25.80 11.10
N PRO A 409 -4.30 27.06 11.57
CA PRO A 409 -3.45 28.11 11.02
C PRO A 409 -1.97 27.66 11.06
N PRO A 410 -1.18 27.96 10.02
CA PRO A 410 0.25 27.66 10.04
C PRO A 410 0.90 28.42 11.20
N VAL A 411 1.76 27.74 11.96
CA VAL A 411 2.57 28.42 12.98
C VAL A 411 3.73 29.08 12.26
N PRO A 412 4.06 30.36 12.56
CA PRO A 412 5.28 30.97 12.06
C PRO A 412 6.48 30.09 12.41
N ALA A 413 7.21 29.61 11.41
CA ALA A 413 8.42 28.85 11.65
C ALA A 413 9.49 29.79 12.21
N ARG A 414 10.18 29.41 13.29
CA ARG A 414 11.34 30.17 13.79
C ARG A 414 12.48 30.26 12.76
N PHE A 415 12.46 29.40 11.74
CA PHE A 415 13.47 29.33 10.69
C PHE A 415 12.86 29.58 9.31
N GLU A 416 12.56 30.84 8.98
CA GLU A 416 11.95 31.22 7.69
C GLU A 416 12.81 30.85 6.46
N ARG A 417 14.13 30.71 6.63
CA ARG A 417 15.09 30.46 5.55
C ARG A 417 15.38 28.97 5.28
N VAL A 418 14.92 28.07 6.15
CA VAL A 418 15.06 26.63 5.93
C VAL A 418 13.77 26.13 5.31
N PRO A 419 13.76 25.78 4.01
CA PRO A 419 12.53 25.44 3.29
C PRO A 419 11.83 24.17 3.82
N LEU A 420 12.43 23.47 4.80
CA LEU A 420 12.00 22.15 5.28
C LEU A 420 11.04 22.14 6.48
N LEU A 421 10.73 23.29 7.11
CA LEU A 421 10.36 23.35 8.54
C LEU A 421 8.94 23.83 8.92
N PRO A 422 7.93 23.88 8.03
CA PRO A 422 6.72 23.07 8.29
C PRO A 422 5.92 22.70 7.01
N PHE A 423 6.09 21.48 6.49
CA PHE A 423 5.27 21.01 5.35
C PHE A 423 3.91 20.43 5.75
N LEU A 424 3.80 19.88 6.95
CA LEU A 424 2.66 19.07 7.34
C LEU A 424 1.54 19.95 7.89
N ARG A 425 0.65 20.39 7.00
CA ARG A 425 -0.57 21.11 7.39
C ARG A 425 -1.33 20.30 8.45
N ARG A 426 -1.62 20.94 9.59
CA ARG A 426 -2.29 20.30 10.72
C ARG A 426 -3.78 20.14 10.44
N VAL A 427 -4.19 18.92 10.11
CA VAL A 427 -5.60 18.58 9.90
C VAL A 427 -6.33 18.54 11.24
N LEU A 428 -7.45 19.27 11.34
CA LEU A 428 -8.28 19.33 12.55
C LEU A 428 -9.37 18.24 12.58
N THR A 429 -9.69 17.66 11.42
CA THR A 429 -10.71 16.62 11.29
C THR A 429 -10.17 15.24 11.65
N ARG A 430 -11.05 14.35 12.11
CA ARG A 430 -10.75 12.93 12.33
C ARG A 430 -10.16 12.31 11.05
N PRO A 431 -9.00 11.63 11.12
CA PRO A 431 -8.46 10.94 9.96
C PRO A 431 -9.35 9.74 9.60
N ASN A 432 -9.23 9.25 8.36
CA ASN A 432 -9.98 8.06 7.96
C ASN A 432 -9.34 6.81 8.59
N LEU A 433 -10.14 6.00 9.30
CA LEU A 433 -9.66 4.83 10.04
C LEU A 433 -8.89 3.86 9.15
N LEU A 434 -9.40 3.58 7.94
CA LEU A 434 -8.77 2.62 7.05
C LEU A 434 -7.36 3.09 6.62
N LEU A 435 -7.20 4.39 6.35
CA LEU A 435 -5.89 4.95 6.01
C LEU A 435 -4.93 4.89 7.21
N GLU A 436 -5.41 5.12 8.43
CA GLU A 436 -4.58 5.02 9.64
C GLU A 436 -4.15 3.57 9.91
N LEU A 437 -5.06 2.61 9.78
CA LEU A 437 -4.73 1.18 9.92
C LEU A 437 -3.74 0.72 8.85
N LEU A 438 -3.93 1.15 7.60
CA LEU A 438 -2.99 0.86 6.51
C LEU A 438 -1.63 1.51 6.74
N LEU A 439 -1.59 2.75 7.23
CA LEU A 439 -0.34 3.42 7.58
C LEU A 439 0.41 2.66 8.67
N ILE A 440 -0.25 2.28 9.75
CA ILE A 440 0.33 1.49 10.84
C ILE A 440 0.86 0.17 10.29
N ARG A 441 0.06 -0.53 9.48
CA ARG A 441 0.44 -1.83 8.93
C ARG A 441 1.64 -1.76 8.01
N VAL A 442 1.65 -0.83 7.05
CA VAL A 442 2.76 -0.66 6.11
C VAL A 442 4.02 -0.22 6.85
N THR A 443 3.89 0.67 7.84
CA THR A 443 5.02 1.08 8.70
C THR A 443 5.57 -0.11 9.49
N TYR A 444 4.69 -0.95 10.05
CA TYR A 444 5.09 -2.17 10.75
C TYR A 444 5.76 -3.19 9.80
N ALA A 445 5.27 -3.34 8.57
CA ALA A 445 5.91 -4.21 7.58
C ALA A 445 7.31 -3.69 7.19
N ALA A 446 7.46 -2.38 7.01
CA ALA A 446 8.76 -1.75 6.79
C ALA A 446 9.69 -1.93 8.00
N TYR A 447 9.18 -1.74 9.22
CA TYR A 447 9.87 -2.03 10.48
C TYR A 447 10.42 -3.46 10.49
N GLN A 448 9.60 -4.45 10.13
CA GLN A 448 10.03 -5.85 10.10
C GLN A 448 11.14 -6.10 9.06
N GLN A 449 11.06 -5.48 7.88
CA GLN A 449 12.08 -5.63 6.83
C GLN A 449 13.43 -5.00 7.21
N VAL A 450 13.41 -3.77 7.73
CA VAL A 450 14.63 -3.09 8.22
C VAL A 450 15.28 -3.90 9.33
N ARG A 451 14.46 -4.45 10.23
CA ARG A 451 14.94 -5.28 11.33
C ARG A 451 15.58 -6.59 10.85
N LEU A 452 15.01 -7.26 9.85
CA LEU A 452 15.62 -8.47 9.24
C LEU A 452 16.95 -8.15 8.54
N ALA A 453 17.07 -6.97 7.94
CA ALA A 453 18.32 -6.53 7.31
C ALA A 453 19.40 -6.19 8.35
N ALA A 454 19.02 -5.72 9.54
CA ALA A 454 19.94 -5.35 10.62
C ALA A 454 20.74 -6.53 11.19
N THR A 455 20.19 -7.75 11.16
CA THR A 455 20.81 -8.94 11.78
C THR A 455 21.89 -9.61 10.93
N GLY A 456 22.33 -8.99 9.82
CA GLY A 456 23.67 -9.21 9.25
C GLY A 456 24.08 -10.66 8.96
N GLY A 457 23.31 -11.42 8.20
CA GLY A 457 23.78 -12.61 7.46
C GLY A 457 24.15 -13.87 8.25
N SER A 458 24.54 -13.81 9.53
CA SER A 458 24.65 -14.98 10.41
C SER A 458 24.29 -14.62 11.86
N GLN A 459 23.51 -15.49 12.51
CA GLN A 459 23.03 -15.31 13.89
C GLN A 459 24.20 -15.20 14.90
N SER A 460 25.34 -15.82 14.62
CA SER A 460 26.50 -15.89 15.53
C SER A 460 27.33 -14.60 15.55
N ALA A 461 27.59 -13.97 14.40
CA ALA A 461 28.34 -12.72 14.35
C ALA A 461 27.55 -11.54 14.93
N GLY A 462 26.22 -11.54 14.75
CA GLY A 462 25.34 -10.56 15.38
C GLY A 462 25.30 -10.68 16.91
N ARG A 463 25.33 -11.90 17.44
CA ARG A 463 25.34 -12.20 18.88
C ARG A 463 26.59 -11.66 19.57
N ALA A 464 27.79 -11.98 19.07
CA ALA A 464 29.05 -11.58 19.70
C ALA A 464 29.16 -10.05 19.85
N ARG A 465 28.78 -9.29 18.81
CA ARG A 465 28.75 -7.82 18.86
C ARG A 465 27.76 -7.30 19.91
N ALA A 466 26.59 -7.94 20.01
CA ALA A 466 25.58 -7.51 20.97
C ALA A 466 25.99 -7.79 22.42
N GLU A 467 26.68 -8.90 22.68
CA GLU A 467 27.26 -9.23 23.99
C GLU A 467 28.38 -8.24 24.35
N GLU A 468 29.25 -7.86 23.41
CA GLU A 468 30.29 -6.83 23.63
C GLU A 468 29.67 -5.49 24.05
N HIS A 469 28.63 -5.02 23.34
CA HIS A 469 27.89 -3.84 23.73
C HIS A 469 27.19 -4.02 25.10
N GLY A 470 26.78 -5.24 25.44
CA GLY A 470 26.21 -5.59 26.74
C GLY A 470 27.21 -5.38 27.87
N HIS A 471 28.46 -5.82 27.68
CA HIS A 471 29.54 -5.56 28.63
C HIS A 471 29.82 -4.05 28.78
N GLN A 472 29.85 -3.30 27.67
CA GLN A 472 30.06 -1.84 27.71
C GLN A 472 28.98 -1.11 28.51
N ILE A 473 27.71 -1.50 28.34
CA ILE A 473 26.60 -0.92 29.11
C ILE A 473 26.67 -1.32 30.58
N HIS A 474 26.97 -2.58 30.87
CA HIS A 474 27.11 -3.06 32.24
C HIS A 474 28.26 -2.34 32.99
N ASP A 475 29.42 -2.18 32.36
CA ASP A 475 30.56 -1.46 32.94
C ASP A 475 30.21 0.02 33.21
N LEU A 476 29.44 0.63 32.31
CA LEU A 476 28.97 2.01 32.49
C LEU A 476 27.95 2.12 33.63
N GLU A 477 27.02 1.17 33.77
CA GLU A 477 26.07 1.15 34.89
C GLU A 477 26.77 0.95 36.22
N ARG A 478 27.78 0.07 36.30
CA ARG A 478 28.62 -0.10 37.48
C ARG A 478 29.37 1.18 37.84
N LEU A 479 29.90 1.88 36.84
CA LEU A 479 30.55 3.18 37.04
C LEU A 479 29.58 4.23 37.58
N LEU A 480 28.31 4.18 37.16
CA LEU A 480 27.25 5.09 37.60
C LEU A 480 26.51 4.62 38.86
N HIS A 481 26.86 3.45 39.42
CA HIS A 481 26.16 2.80 40.53
C HIS A 481 24.66 2.54 40.25
N LEU A 482 24.36 2.11 39.02
CA LEU A 482 23.01 1.76 38.54
C LEU A 482 22.82 0.26 38.34
N ASP A 483 23.81 -0.58 38.67
CA ASP A 483 23.86 -2.03 38.45
C ASP A 483 22.91 -2.83 39.38
N VAL A 484 21.62 -2.51 39.33
CA VAL A 484 20.57 -3.08 40.19
C VAL A 484 19.87 -4.29 39.57
N GLU A 485 20.12 -4.59 38.30
CA GLU A 485 19.42 -5.60 37.50
C GLU A 485 19.45 -6.98 38.18
N TYR A 486 20.64 -7.41 38.60
CA TYR A 486 20.83 -8.73 39.20
C TYR A 486 20.04 -8.87 40.51
N TRP A 487 20.18 -7.89 41.40
CA TRP A 487 19.50 -7.87 42.70
C TRP A 487 17.98 -7.80 42.53
N ALA A 488 17.49 -6.90 41.67
CA ALA A 488 16.07 -6.70 41.45
C ALA A 488 15.41 -7.93 40.83
N ASN A 489 16.08 -8.59 39.88
CA ASN A 489 15.63 -9.84 39.28
C ASN A 489 15.51 -10.97 40.31
N HIS A 490 16.57 -11.23 41.08
CA HIS A 490 16.57 -12.33 42.06
C HIS A 490 15.58 -12.08 43.21
N ALA A 491 15.41 -10.83 43.65
CA ALA A 491 14.43 -10.48 44.67
C ALA A 491 12.99 -10.77 44.23
N ILE A 492 12.65 -10.54 42.95
CA ILE A 492 11.31 -10.78 42.42
C ILE A 492 11.07 -12.26 42.10
N VAL A 493 12.09 -12.98 41.63
CA VAL A 493 12.01 -14.41 41.30
C VAL A 493 11.50 -15.24 42.50
N GLU A 494 11.89 -14.87 43.71
CA GLU A 494 11.46 -15.55 44.95
C GLU A 494 9.99 -15.25 45.33
N VAL A 495 9.39 -14.21 44.77
CA VAL A 495 8.02 -13.75 45.10
C VAL A 495 7.08 -14.05 43.92
N GLY A 496 6.57 -15.28 43.87
CA GLY A 496 5.82 -15.81 42.72
C GLY A 496 4.71 -14.91 42.16
N TRP A 497 3.82 -14.36 43.01
CA TRP A 497 2.73 -13.50 42.54
C TRP A 497 3.22 -12.18 41.93
N LEU A 498 4.34 -11.64 42.43
CA LEU A 498 4.90 -10.38 41.97
C LEU A 498 5.65 -10.59 40.65
N ARG A 499 6.37 -11.72 40.53
CA ARG A 499 6.95 -12.20 39.28
C ARG A 499 5.88 -12.35 38.21
N ASP A 500 4.81 -13.11 38.48
CA ASP A 500 3.74 -13.36 37.54
C ASP A 500 3.03 -12.04 37.11
N PHE A 501 2.89 -11.08 38.04
CA PHE A 501 2.39 -9.73 37.72
C PHE A 501 3.31 -9.00 36.74
N PHE A 502 4.62 -8.94 37.01
CA PHE A 502 5.57 -8.24 36.15
C PHE A 502 5.76 -8.92 34.79
N ASP A 503 5.71 -10.25 34.73
CA ASP A 503 5.74 -11.01 33.48
C ASP A 503 4.50 -10.69 32.62
N PHE A 504 3.32 -10.71 33.22
CA PHE A 504 2.08 -10.33 32.55
C PHE A 504 2.10 -8.86 32.09
N TYR A 505 2.60 -7.97 32.94
CA TYR A 505 2.71 -6.54 32.66
C TYR A 505 3.66 -6.28 31.49
N TYR A 506 4.84 -6.88 31.54
CA TYR A 506 5.87 -6.82 30.50
C TYR A 506 5.30 -7.35 29.18
N GLY A 507 4.66 -8.53 29.18
CA GLY A 507 4.12 -9.14 27.95
C GLY A 507 2.93 -8.42 27.31
N SER A 508 2.10 -7.74 28.11
CA SER A 508 0.77 -7.31 27.64
C SER A 508 0.58 -5.78 27.54
N PHE A 509 1.02 -5.02 28.54
CA PHE A 509 0.58 -3.62 28.70
C PHE A 509 1.21 -2.67 27.70
N HIS A 510 2.43 -2.97 27.25
CA HIS A 510 3.12 -2.17 26.24
C HIS A 510 2.41 -2.17 24.87
N PHE A 511 1.53 -3.14 24.58
CA PHE A 511 0.63 -3.08 23.42
C PHE A 511 -0.75 -2.54 23.77
N ALA A 512 -1.35 -3.03 24.86
CA ALA A 512 -2.74 -2.72 25.21
C ALA A 512 -2.96 -1.24 25.54
N VAL A 513 -2.04 -0.62 26.30
CA VAL A 513 -2.20 0.76 26.77
C VAL A 513 -2.02 1.77 25.63
N PRO A 514 -0.96 1.73 24.79
CA PRO A 514 -0.83 2.67 23.68
C PRO A 514 -1.99 2.59 22.69
N LEU A 515 -2.45 1.39 22.36
CA LEU A 515 -3.61 1.20 21.48
C LEU A 515 -4.89 1.78 22.09
N SER A 516 -5.10 1.60 23.39
CA SER A 516 -6.24 2.17 24.11
C SER A 516 -6.20 3.71 24.12
N VAL A 517 -5.03 4.31 24.41
CA VAL A 517 -4.83 5.77 24.36
C VAL A 517 -5.13 6.29 22.96
N LEU A 518 -4.57 5.67 21.92
CA LEU A 518 -4.82 6.05 20.52
C LEU A 518 -6.30 5.91 20.15
N ALA A 519 -6.98 4.84 20.56
CA ALA A 519 -8.39 4.62 20.27
C ALA A 519 -9.29 5.69 20.93
N VAL A 520 -9.04 5.99 22.20
CA VAL A 520 -9.77 7.05 22.94
C VAL A 520 -9.55 8.41 22.29
N LEU A 521 -8.31 8.75 21.93
CA LEU A 521 -8.00 10.00 21.24
C LEU A 521 -8.62 10.06 19.85
N TYR A 522 -8.60 8.95 19.09
CA TYR A 522 -9.20 8.88 17.76
C TYR A 522 -10.71 9.16 17.79
N TRP A 523 -11.39 8.68 18.83
CA TRP A 523 -12.84 8.87 18.99
C TRP A 523 -13.20 10.24 19.58
N ARG A 524 -12.52 10.67 20.64
CA ARG A 524 -12.91 11.85 21.43
C ARG A 524 -12.12 13.11 21.11
N ARG A 525 -10.90 12.98 20.57
CA ARG A 525 -9.91 14.09 20.43
C ARG A 525 -9.08 13.96 19.13
N PRO A 526 -9.69 14.04 17.94
CA PRO A 526 -9.02 13.75 16.66
C PRO A 526 -7.79 14.63 16.37
N VAL A 527 -7.80 15.88 16.86
CA VAL A 527 -6.65 16.78 16.77
C VAL A 527 -5.47 16.28 17.60
N ASP A 528 -5.74 15.88 18.84
CA ASP A 528 -4.73 15.36 19.77
C ASP A 528 -4.23 13.98 19.33
N TYR A 529 -5.10 13.16 18.74
CA TYR A 529 -4.74 11.87 18.15
C TYR A 529 -3.61 12.01 17.12
N ARG A 530 -3.67 12.98 16.21
CA ARG A 530 -2.66 13.15 15.16
C ARG A 530 -1.29 13.55 15.72
N TRP A 531 -1.28 14.41 16.74
CA TRP A 531 -0.07 14.81 17.45
C TRP A 531 0.55 13.62 18.21
N ALA A 532 -0.28 12.91 18.99
CA ALA A 532 0.13 11.75 19.76
C ALA A 532 0.65 10.64 18.83
N ARG A 533 -0.10 10.28 17.78
CA ARG A 533 0.29 9.26 16.79
C ARG A 533 1.61 9.61 16.09
N SER A 534 1.81 10.87 15.72
CA SER A 534 3.04 11.27 15.00
C SER A 534 4.29 11.19 15.87
N SER A 535 4.19 11.63 17.13
CA SER A 535 5.30 11.51 18.08
C SER A 535 5.66 10.05 18.33
N LEU A 536 4.66 9.18 18.56
CA LEU A 536 4.88 7.73 18.69
C LEU A 536 5.56 7.13 17.45
N GLY A 537 5.11 7.54 16.26
CA GLY A 537 5.71 7.11 14.99
C GLY A 537 7.19 7.50 14.88
N PHE A 538 7.53 8.75 15.21
CA PHE A 538 8.93 9.21 15.20
C PHE A 538 9.77 8.50 16.26
N THR A 539 9.26 8.31 17.48
CA THR A 539 9.92 7.55 18.54
C THR A 539 10.29 6.15 18.06
N THR A 540 9.34 5.43 17.45
CA THR A 540 9.57 4.06 16.96
C THR A 540 10.56 4.02 15.80
N LEU A 541 10.55 5.02 14.91
CA LEU A 541 11.53 5.12 13.82
C LEU A 541 12.95 5.41 14.35
N LEU A 542 13.08 6.27 15.36
CA LEU A 542 14.37 6.54 15.98
C LEU A 542 14.91 5.32 16.74
N ALA A 543 14.04 4.59 17.43
CA ALA A 543 14.41 3.35 18.09
C ALA A 543 14.94 2.29 17.11
N LEU A 544 14.30 2.16 15.93
CA LEU A 544 14.80 1.30 14.84
C LEU A 544 16.21 1.65 14.39
N VAL A 545 16.51 2.94 14.26
CA VAL A 545 17.86 3.39 13.92
C VAL A 545 18.84 3.02 15.04
N GLY A 546 18.43 3.16 16.31
CA GLY A 546 19.18 2.69 17.47
C GLY A 546 19.51 1.20 17.39
N PHE A 547 18.50 0.34 17.16
CA PHE A 547 18.68 -1.11 17.03
C PHE A 547 19.61 -1.51 15.89
N TRP A 548 19.62 -0.75 14.80
CA TRP A 548 20.48 -1.00 13.66
C TRP A 548 21.93 -0.58 13.92
N LEU A 549 22.13 0.56 14.60
CA LEU A 549 23.46 1.10 14.89
C LEU A 549 24.14 0.44 16.09
N TYR A 550 23.36 0.03 17.10
CA TYR A 550 23.85 -0.48 18.38
C TYR A 550 23.05 -1.70 18.84
N PRO A 551 23.23 -2.88 18.19
CA PRO A 551 22.61 -4.12 18.67
C PRO A 551 23.15 -4.42 20.07
N LEU A 552 22.28 -4.71 21.03
CA LEU A 552 22.63 -4.84 22.45
C LEU A 552 21.98 -6.08 23.04
N ALA A 553 22.78 -6.93 23.68
CA ALA A 553 22.30 -8.08 24.43
C ALA A 553 21.70 -7.62 25.77
N PRO A 554 20.48 -8.07 26.13
CA PRO A 554 19.89 -7.80 27.43
C PRO A 554 20.56 -8.62 28.55
N PRO A 555 20.39 -8.24 29.84
CA PRO A 555 21.02 -8.91 30.97
C PRO A 555 20.81 -10.43 31.00
N ARG A 556 19.58 -10.90 30.73
CA ARG A 556 19.23 -12.34 30.67
C ARG A 556 19.97 -13.13 29.58
N LEU A 557 20.52 -12.45 28.57
CA LEU A 557 21.29 -13.08 27.48
C LEU A 557 22.81 -12.91 27.64
N MET A 558 23.27 -12.25 28.69
CA MET A 558 24.69 -12.09 28.96
C MET A 558 25.26 -13.36 29.63
N PRO A 559 26.36 -13.92 29.11
CA PRO A 559 27.02 -15.03 29.77
C PRO A 559 27.57 -14.60 31.13
N ASN A 560 27.51 -15.51 32.11
CA ASN A 560 28.09 -15.38 33.46
C ASN A 560 27.47 -14.31 34.39
N LEU A 561 26.38 -13.63 34.01
CA LEU A 561 25.67 -12.71 34.92
C LEU A 561 24.62 -13.41 35.81
N GLY A 562 24.16 -14.62 35.43
CA GLY A 562 23.19 -15.38 36.21
C GLY A 562 21.79 -14.78 36.29
N VAL A 563 21.47 -13.75 35.50
CA VAL A 563 20.13 -13.14 35.45
C VAL A 563 19.12 -14.10 34.84
N ILE A 564 17.97 -14.26 35.51
CA ILE A 564 16.92 -15.19 35.12
C ILE A 564 15.90 -14.50 34.21
N ASP A 565 15.64 -15.06 33.04
CA ASP A 565 14.48 -14.68 32.22
C ASP A 565 13.21 -15.23 32.87
N THR A 566 12.47 -14.38 33.59
CA THR A 566 11.25 -14.79 34.29
C THR A 566 10.11 -15.12 33.34
N VAL A 567 10.13 -14.54 32.13
CA VAL A 567 9.06 -14.68 31.13
C VAL A 567 9.17 -16.00 30.37
N HIS A 568 10.39 -16.46 30.09
CA HIS A 568 10.64 -17.65 29.27
C HIS A 568 11.43 -18.75 29.98
N GLY A 569 11.82 -18.55 31.24
CA GLY A 569 12.64 -19.49 32.00
C GLY A 569 14.14 -19.37 31.69
N VAL A 570 14.97 -20.10 32.46
CA VAL A 570 16.43 -20.08 32.35
C VAL A 570 16.86 -20.39 30.91
N GLN A 571 17.65 -19.49 30.32
CA GLN A 571 18.06 -19.59 28.93
C GLN A 571 19.19 -20.60 28.75
N ASP A 572 18.97 -21.63 27.93
CA ASP A 572 20.04 -22.48 27.43
C ASP A 572 20.73 -21.78 26.24
N PHE A 573 21.94 -21.27 26.45
CA PHE A 573 22.69 -20.56 25.41
C PHE A 573 23.10 -21.41 24.20
N SER A 574 22.96 -22.74 24.29
CA SER A 574 23.18 -23.70 23.21
C SER A 574 21.89 -24.04 22.44
N LYS A 575 20.72 -23.95 23.09
CA LYS A 575 19.38 -24.14 22.51
C LYS A 575 18.34 -23.21 23.17
N PRO A 576 18.39 -21.92 22.87
CA PRO A 576 17.60 -20.96 23.63
C PRO A 576 16.11 -20.99 23.21
N ASP A 577 15.22 -21.00 24.20
CA ASP A 577 13.76 -20.96 24.02
C ASP A 577 13.23 -19.54 24.24
N TYR A 578 12.47 -19.07 23.26
CA TYR A 578 12.05 -17.69 23.13
C TYR A 578 10.54 -17.55 22.98
N GLY A 579 9.77 -18.64 22.94
CA GLY A 579 8.34 -18.59 22.64
C GLY A 579 8.01 -18.21 21.17
N THR A 580 6.82 -18.60 20.72
CA THR A 580 6.41 -18.55 19.30
C THR A 580 6.16 -17.15 18.74
N LEU A 581 5.89 -16.15 19.59
CA LEU A 581 5.72 -14.74 19.19
C LEU A 581 7.05 -13.95 19.25
N THR A 582 7.97 -14.33 20.14
CA THR A 582 9.25 -13.64 20.38
C THR A 582 10.39 -14.20 19.51
N ALA A 583 10.27 -15.41 18.98
CA ALA A 583 11.11 -15.92 17.88
C ALA A 583 11.01 -15.05 16.61
N LEU A 584 9.94 -14.25 16.49
CA LEU A 584 9.76 -13.24 15.45
C LEU A 584 10.31 -11.86 15.85
N THR A 585 10.90 -11.65 17.04
CA THR A 585 11.46 -10.38 17.58
C THR A 585 13.00 -10.43 17.74
N ASN A 586 13.72 -9.28 17.68
CA ASN A 586 15.19 -9.26 17.63
C ASN A 586 15.64 -9.17 19.07
N GLN A 587 16.20 -10.26 19.57
CA GLN A 587 16.51 -10.40 20.98
C GLN A 587 17.73 -9.60 21.41
N TYR A 588 18.52 -9.14 20.44
CA TYR A 588 19.67 -8.24 20.61
C TYR A 588 19.31 -6.78 20.33
N ALA A 589 18.05 -6.40 20.56
CA ALA A 589 17.55 -5.04 20.39
C ALA A 589 17.12 -4.44 21.73
N ALA A 590 17.98 -4.54 22.74
CA ALA A 590 17.66 -4.05 24.08
C ALA A 590 17.62 -2.50 24.16
N MET A 591 18.60 -1.79 23.56
CA MET A 591 18.64 -0.32 23.57
C MET A 591 18.25 0.29 22.21
N PRO A 592 17.38 1.31 22.16
CA PRO A 592 16.59 1.88 23.26
C PRO A 592 15.35 1.03 23.61
N SER A 593 14.96 0.98 24.88
CA SER A 593 13.80 0.19 25.30
C SER A 593 12.49 0.76 24.75
N LEU A 594 11.89 0.07 23.76
CA LEU A 594 10.58 0.45 23.22
C LEU A 594 9.44 0.19 24.21
N HIS A 595 9.57 -0.80 25.10
CA HIS A 595 8.61 -1.05 26.18
C HIS A 595 8.46 0.20 27.04
N PHE A 596 9.58 0.70 27.58
CA PHE A 596 9.62 1.93 28.36
C PHE A 596 9.28 3.17 27.51
N GLY A 597 9.78 3.24 26.28
CA GLY A 597 9.50 4.37 25.40
C GLY A 597 8.00 4.56 25.11
N TRP A 598 7.28 3.49 24.81
CA TRP A 598 5.84 3.55 24.54
C TRP A 598 5.01 3.82 25.80
N SER A 599 5.41 3.28 26.96
CA SER A 599 4.73 3.58 28.22
C SER A 599 4.99 5.01 28.69
N LEU A 600 6.21 5.53 28.51
CA LEU A 600 6.55 6.93 28.79
C LEU A 600 5.77 7.87 27.88
N TRP A 601 5.69 7.54 26.58
CA TRP A 601 4.84 8.26 25.64
C TRP A 601 3.37 8.28 26.12
N CYS A 602 2.82 7.15 26.57
CA CYS A 602 1.46 7.11 27.12
C CYS A 602 1.31 8.02 28.33
N GLY A 603 2.25 7.94 29.29
CA GLY A 603 2.23 8.76 30.49
C GLY A 603 2.28 10.25 30.20
N LEU A 604 3.16 10.68 29.28
CA LEU A 604 3.27 12.07 28.85
C LEU A 604 2.00 12.54 28.13
N VAL A 605 1.46 11.73 27.21
CA VAL A 605 0.21 12.06 26.50
C VAL A 605 -0.96 12.19 27.48
N ILE A 606 -1.10 11.27 28.43
CA ILE A 606 -2.14 11.33 29.46
C ILE A 606 -1.93 12.54 30.36
N ALA A 607 -0.71 12.80 30.83
CA ALA A 607 -0.40 13.94 31.69
C ALA A 607 -0.76 15.29 31.04
N VAL A 608 -0.54 15.41 29.72
CA VAL A 608 -0.80 16.61 28.92
C VAL A 608 -2.27 16.78 28.52
N ILE A 609 -3.03 15.68 28.37
CA ILE A 609 -4.41 15.72 27.85
C ILE A 609 -5.46 15.56 28.96
N ALA A 610 -5.18 14.76 29.99
CA ALA A 610 -6.16 14.38 30.98
C ALA A 610 -6.54 15.58 31.88
N PRO A 611 -7.84 15.77 32.17
CA PRO A 611 -8.31 16.92 32.95
C PRO A 611 -8.06 16.76 34.46
N LYS A 612 -8.07 15.53 35.00
CA LYS A 612 -8.02 15.27 36.45
C LYS A 612 -6.64 14.84 36.90
N GLY A 613 -6.20 15.30 38.08
CA GLY A 613 -4.88 14.97 38.65
C GLY A 613 -4.62 13.48 38.80
N TRP A 614 -5.60 12.71 39.30
CA TRP A 614 -5.46 11.25 39.46
C TRP A 614 -5.24 10.52 38.13
N MET A 615 -5.80 11.02 37.03
CA MET A 615 -5.57 10.42 35.70
C MET A 615 -4.13 10.63 35.24
N LYS A 616 -3.56 11.80 35.54
CA LYS A 616 -2.16 12.12 35.25
C LYS A 616 -1.22 11.26 36.10
N ALA A 617 -1.52 11.11 37.39
CA ALA A 617 -0.79 10.22 38.28
C ALA A 617 -0.83 8.77 37.77
N LEU A 618 -2.00 8.25 37.41
CA LEU A 618 -2.13 6.91 36.83
C LEU A 618 -1.37 6.77 35.49
N GLY A 619 -1.42 7.79 34.65
CA GLY A 619 -0.66 7.83 33.40
C GLY A 619 0.85 7.78 33.63
N LEU A 620 1.37 8.51 34.63
CA LEU A 620 2.81 8.53 34.96
C LEU A 620 3.26 7.31 35.78
N LEU A 621 2.33 6.63 36.47
CA LEU A 621 2.61 5.35 37.13
C LEU A 621 2.93 4.25 36.10
N HIS A 622 2.31 4.29 34.92
CA HIS A 622 2.54 3.29 33.88
C HIS A 622 4.01 3.16 33.44
N PRO A 623 4.73 4.23 33.03
CA PRO A 623 6.15 4.11 32.70
C PRO A 623 7.04 3.70 33.87
N LEU A 624 6.70 4.07 35.11
CA LEU A 624 7.43 3.64 36.30
C LEU A 624 7.31 2.12 36.50
N LEU A 625 6.08 1.59 36.39
CA LEU A 625 5.84 0.16 36.44
C LEU A 625 6.50 -0.58 35.27
N THR A 626 6.53 0.01 34.08
CA THR A 626 7.26 -0.59 32.95
C THR A 626 8.77 -0.59 33.19
N ALA A 627 9.35 0.48 33.73
CA ALA A 627 10.79 0.52 34.06
C ALA A 627 11.15 -0.57 35.08
N ALA A 628 10.33 -0.74 36.11
CA ALA A 628 10.49 -1.86 37.04
C ALA A 628 10.36 -3.20 36.31
N ALA A 629 9.31 -3.39 35.51
CA ALA A 629 9.05 -4.64 34.78
C ALA A 629 10.22 -5.07 33.88
N ILE A 630 10.81 -4.15 33.11
CA ILE A 630 11.89 -4.50 32.18
C ILE A 630 13.20 -4.90 32.89
N VAL A 631 13.47 -4.31 34.07
CA VAL A 631 14.65 -4.60 34.88
C VAL A 631 14.46 -5.90 35.64
N VAL A 632 13.34 -6.06 36.36
CA VAL A 632 13.09 -7.25 37.20
C VAL A 632 12.90 -8.52 36.37
N THR A 633 12.45 -8.41 35.11
CA THR A 633 12.36 -9.56 34.19
C THR A 633 13.69 -9.88 33.48
N GLY A 634 14.74 -9.09 33.70
CA GLY A 634 16.06 -9.26 33.07
C GLY A 634 16.10 -8.93 31.58
N ASN A 635 15.08 -8.26 31.04
CA ASN A 635 14.95 -7.99 29.61
C ASN A 635 15.64 -6.72 29.13
N HIS A 636 16.02 -5.81 30.04
CA HIS A 636 16.68 -4.56 29.70
C HIS A 636 17.60 -4.09 30.83
N TRP A 637 18.62 -3.32 30.46
CA TRP A 637 19.44 -2.51 31.36
C TRP A 637 18.68 -1.24 31.79
N VAL A 638 19.03 -0.64 32.92
CA VAL A 638 18.48 0.66 33.35
C VAL A 638 18.77 1.74 32.30
N LEU A 639 19.95 1.75 31.69
CA LEU A 639 20.32 2.68 30.61
C LEU A 639 19.50 2.49 29.33
N ASP A 640 18.91 1.32 29.09
CA ASP A 640 17.99 1.13 27.97
C ASP A 640 16.73 1.99 28.13
N ALA A 641 16.27 2.18 29.38
CA ALA A 641 15.16 3.07 29.70
C ALA A 641 15.53 4.53 29.45
N ALA A 642 16.77 4.93 29.79
CA ALA A 642 17.28 6.26 29.46
C ALA A 642 17.33 6.49 27.94
N GLY A 643 17.82 5.50 27.17
CA GLY A 643 17.76 5.51 25.71
C GLY A 643 16.32 5.64 25.19
N GLY A 644 15.38 4.91 25.81
CA GLY A 644 13.93 5.03 25.57
C GLY A 644 13.40 6.44 25.79
N ALA A 645 13.79 7.09 26.89
CA ALA A 645 13.42 8.48 27.19
C ALA A 645 13.96 9.46 26.14
N VAL A 646 15.22 9.29 25.72
CA VAL A 646 15.86 10.12 24.68
C VAL A 646 15.09 10.02 23.37
N VAL A 647 14.77 8.81 22.89
CA VAL A 647 14.01 8.67 21.63
C VAL A 647 12.59 9.17 21.73
N VAL A 648 11.94 9.09 22.90
CA VAL A 648 10.61 9.70 23.12
C VAL A 648 10.69 11.22 23.07
N GLY A 649 11.66 11.82 23.76
CA GLY A 649 11.91 13.26 23.75
C GLY A 649 12.19 13.76 22.33
N ALA A 650 13.07 13.07 21.60
CA ALA A 650 13.36 13.35 20.20
C ALA A 650 12.13 13.15 19.30
N GLY A 651 11.30 12.14 19.54
CA GLY A 651 10.05 11.91 18.82
C GLY A 651 9.04 13.04 18.97
N PHE A 652 8.86 13.56 20.19
CA PHE A 652 8.09 14.79 20.43
C PHE A 652 8.75 16.03 19.82
N GLY A 653 10.09 16.13 19.88
CA GLY A 653 10.86 17.19 19.26
C GLY A 653 10.70 17.26 17.74
N LEU A 654 10.76 16.12 17.05
CA LEU A 654 10.51 16.02 15.60
C LEU A 654 9.05 16.32 15.28
N ALA A 655 8.10 15.85 16.09
CA ALA A 655 6.70 16.22 15.92
C ALA A 655 6.50 17.74 16.03
N TYR A 656 7.14 18.39 17.01
CA TYR A 656 7.13 19.83 17.16
C TYR A 656 7.83 20.55 16.00
N LEU A 657 8.98 20.05 15.55
CA LEU A 657 9.76 20.64 14.47
C LEU A 657 9.00 20.63 13.14
N PHE A 658 8.30 19.53 12.83
CA PHE A 658 7.57 19.38 11.56
C PHE A 658 6.13 19.91 11.58
N GLN A 659 5.48 19.94 12.76
CA GLN A 659 4.06 20.29 12.89
C GLN A 659 3.82 21.56 13.71
N GLY A 660 4.82 22.05 14.43
CA GLY A 660 4.72 23.15 15.40
C GLY A 660 4.14 22.72 16.75
N PRO A 661 3.83 23.69 17.64
CA PRO A 661 3.15 23.44 18.92
C PRO A 661 1.80 22.73 18.73
N ARG A 662 1.28 22.13 19.81
CA ARG A 662 -0.03 21.47 19.82
C ARG A 662 -1.12 22.43 19.33
N ALA A 663 -1.95 22.00 18.38
CA ALA A 663 -2.89 22.88 17.67
C ALA A 663 -3.83 23.66 18.61
N ARG A 664 -4.26 23.04 19.72
CA ARG A 664 -5.10 23.70 20.73
C ARG A 664 -4.41 24.88 21.41
N GLN A 665 -3.13 24.73 21.78
CA GLN A 665 -2.32 25.81 22.35
C GLN A 665 -2.11 26.94 21.33
N ALA A 666 -1.90 26.59 20.05
CA ALA A 666 -1.76 27.60 19.00
C ALA A 666 -3.04 28.42 18.81
N THR A 667 -4.22 27.79 18.85
CA THR A 667 -5.51 28.49 18.76
C THR A 667 -5.76 29.38 19.98
N GLU A 668 -5.51 28.87 21.19
CA GLU A 668 -5.63 29.64 22.45
C GLU A 668 -4.69 30.85 22.46
N ALA A 669 -3.42 30.68 22.07
CA ALA A 669 -2.46 31.78 21.95
C ALA A 669 -2.87 32.82 20.90
N THR A 670 -3.41 32.37 19.75
CA THR A 670 -3.91 33.29 18.71
C THR A 670 -5.14 34.06 19.17
N ALA A 671 -6.05 33.42 19.91
CA ALA A 671 -7.22 34.07 20.49
C ALA A 671 -6.83 35.11 21.54
N ALA A 672 -5.90 34.75 22.44
CA ALA A 672 -5.37 35.66 23.45
C ALA A 672 -4.66 36.88 22.85
N ALA A 673 -3.87 36.68 21.79
CA ALA A 673 -3.20 37.76 21.07
C ALA A 673 -4.17 38.73 20.37
N ARG A 674 -5.33 38.24 19.92
CA ARG A 674 -6.38 39.09 19.31
C ARG A 674 -7.22 39.85 20.32
N SER A 675 -7.31 39.36 21.57
CA SER A 675 -8.03 40.03 22.65
C SER A 675 -7.18 41.05 23.42
N ALA A 676 -5.88 41.16 23.12
CA ALA A 676 -5.05 42.21 23.69
C ALA A 676 -5.46 43.58 23.11
N PRO A 677 -5.82 44.58 23.93
CA PRO A 677 -6.20 45.90 23.43
C PRO A 677 -5.03 46.50 22.67
N ALA A 678 -5.30 47.03 21.46
CA ALA A 678 -4.33 47.79 20.70
C ALA A 678 -3.86 48.96 21.58
N THR A 679 -2.62 48.92 22.03
CA THR A 679 -2.00 50.06 22.71
C THR A 679 -2.01 51.21 21.73
N LEU A 680 -2.87 52.20 22.00
CA LEU A 680 -2.91 53.50 21.33
C LEU A 680 -1.48 54.06 21.33
N GLU A 681 -0.87 54.04 20.15
CA GLU A 681 0.40 54.71 19.89
C GLU A 681 0.14 56.20 20.05
N LYS A 682 0.53 56.72 21.22
CA LYS A 682 0.34 58.11 21.59
C LYS A 682 1.30 58.94 20.74
N ASP A 683 0.71 59.66 19.79
CA ASP A 683 1.30 60.73 18.99
C ASP A 683 2.39 61.47 19.77
N ARG A 684 3.65 61.32 19.35
CA ARG A 684 4.73 62.24 19.72
C ARG A 684 4.84 63.25 18.59
N THR A 685 4.27 64.42 18.81
CA THR A 685 4.58 65.62 18.03
C THR A 685 6.09 65.93 18.09
N PRO A 686 6.69 66.41 16.98
CA PRO A 686 8.07 66.86 17.00
C PRO A 686 8.14 68.25 17.63
N GLY A 687 8.99 68.39 18.65
CA GLY A 687 9.47 69.67 19.17
C GLY A 687 10.90 69.89 18.73
#